data_AF-A0A524ADF0-F1
#
_entry.id   AF-A0A524ADF0-F1
#
_cell.length_a   1.000
_cell.length_b   1.000
_cell.length_c   1.000
_cell.angle_alpha   90.00
_cell.angle_beta   90.00
_cell.angle_gamma   90.00
#
_symmetry.space_group_name_H-M   'P 1'
#
loop_
_entity.id
_entity.type
_entity.pdbx_description
1 polymer ?
#
loop_
_entity_poly.entity_id
_entity_poly.type
_entity_poly.pdbx_seq_one_letter_code
_entity_poly.pdbx_strand_id
1 'polypeptide(L)'
;VTALLEDRAGGVWVGHSQRGVNCYFEDTWRTFSAETGSLGDDWVTALLEDRAGGLWVGTRGEVSRYLEGTWQTFSLEGGNLGDNWVQALLEDRAGGVWVGTGDPMGSSGRGVSRYFEGAWQTFSVETGSLGHNYVDALLEDRAGGVWVGTWDGGVSRYFEGTWQTFSVESGSLNHNRVDALLEDRTDGVWVGTNGGLSRYFEGTWQTFSVETDSLGDNRVTELLEDRAGGVWVGTWGGGVSYHRPGRYRPWVLLRQLEVEREGKVQSYDLSSGDVPEITPDFPVERLTIRFVGADLDSHPDNIRYFYQLEGRDAKRRPTAEGVAQYENLPPGRYTFVVQSLDEDLTFSPEARLSIVIPAPFWRTEWFWGGMALLAVGAVVTGRRWQRNRRLAALRRGEDPYIVGAAIEEPEKFYGRREILAQVLAALRAGNHVAIYGERRIGKTSLLHQLAHHLRQIRDAEHRYLPVFVSLQIAPSEDRFFYNLMREVANTARKEVGADRLSNLRCDEPRAGYSSLDMAYDLDTTLSALETRGDKPTRLVLLLDEADQMNSYDPHTQGALRGLLMRFPRRILLVWSGRAINRDWRLDTSPWYNLFKHEIRLDAFPKEEEDEIRRLIREPVRGLLDYDDEAVAQILAYSGRKPHAIQRLCSAAVRQALAAERTRVTVEDVQQAHRLLTEEDTARAAEEGEPAVYAVRSPVEQLAEDREGYQPESPQDDG
;
A
#
# COMPACT_ATOMS: atom_id res chain seq x y z
N VAL A 1 63.05 -40.86 -6.55
CA VAL A 1 62.50 -39.52 -6.80
C VAL A 1 61.03 -39.63 -6.54
N THR A 2 60.52 -38.84 -5.61
CA THR A 2 59.12 -38.89 -5.13
C THR A 2 58.31 -37.72 -5.66
N ALA A 3 58.95 -36.55 -5.81
CA ALA A 3 58.36 -35.36 -6.41
C ALA A 3 59.41 -34.67 -7.29
N LEU A 4 58.96 -33.96 -8.32
CA LEU A 4 59.78 -33.15 -9.21
C LEU A 4 59.06 -31.83 -9.45
N LEU A 5 59.78 -30.71 -9.36
CA LEU A 5 59.22 -29.39 -9.61
C LEU A 5 60.28 -28.52 -10.32
N GLU A 6 59.89 -27.85 -11.39
CA GLU A 6 60.69 -26.78 -12.00
C GLU A 6 60.14 -25.45 -11.49
N ASP A 7 60.98 -24.65 -10.85
CA ASP A 7 60.59 -23.34 -10.33
C ASP A 7 60.60 -22.27 -11.44
N ARG A 8 59.98 -21.12 -11.16
CA ARG A 8 59.94 -19.98 -12.10
C ARG A 8 61.30 -19.36 -12.41
N ALA A 9 62.32 -19.61 -11.58
CA ALA A 9 63.68 -19.16 -11.82
C ALA A 9 64.45 -20.12 -12.76
N GLY A 10 63.90 -21.30 -13.08
CA GLY A 10 64.53 -22.34 -13.89
C GLY A 10 65.32 -23.37 -13.08
N GLY A 11 65.14 -23.39 -11.75
CA GLY A 11 65.69 -24.38 -10.85
C GLY A 11 64.87 -25.67 -10.83
N VAL A 12 65.54 -26.81 -10.88
CA VAL A 12 64.89 -28.12 -10.81
C VAL A 12 65.02 -28.69 -9.41
N TRP A 13 63.89 -28.84 -8.73
CA TRP A 13 63.78 -29.41 -7.40
C TRP A 13 63.38 -30.88 -7.48
N VAL A 14 64.14 -31.72 -6.80
CA VAL A 14 64.01 -33.18 -6.81
C VAL A 14 63.80 -33.65 -5.39
N GLY A 15 62.60 -34.12 -5.09
CA GLY A 15 62.26 -34.76 -3.82
C GLY A 15 62.74 -36.21 -3.78
N HIS A 16 63.33 -36.59 -2.66
CA HIS A 16 63.78 -37.95 -2.39
C HIS A 16 63.06 -38.53 -1.15
N SER A 17 62.93 -39.85 -1.10
CA SER A 17 62.34 -40.55 0.05
C SER A 17 63.29 -40.69 1.24
N GLN A 18 64.59 -40.43 1.07
CA GLN A 18 65.60 -40.66 2.12
C GLN A 18 66.73 -39.61 2.13
N ARG A 19 66.61 -38.54 1.35
CA ARG A 19 67.71 -37.57 1.17
C ARG A 19 67.23 -36.12 1.17
N GLY A 20 65.98 -35.87 1.56
CA GLY A 20 65.37 -34.55 1.49
C GLY A 20 65.21 -34.09 0.03
N VAL A 21 65.50 -32.81 -0.21
CA VAL A 21 65.31 -32.16 -1.51
C VAL A 21 66.65 -31.75 -2.10
N ASN A 22 66.85 -32.05 -3.38
CA ASN A 22 67.97 -31.53 -4.17
C ASN A 22 67.48 -30.45 -5.13
N CYS A 23 68.16 -29.31 -5.16
CA CYS A 23 67.95 -28.25 -6.13
C CYS A 23 69.11 -28.23 -7.13
N TYR A 24 68.79 -28.27 -8.42
CA TYR A 24 69.72 -28.01 -9.50
C TYR A 24 69.45 -26.62 -10.07
N PHE A 25 70.41 -25.72 -9.95
CA PHE A 25 70.33 -24.35 -10.46
C PHE A 25 71.72 -23.89 -10.91
N GLU A 26 71.82 -23.25 -12.08
CA GLU A 26 73.08 -22.74 -12.64
C GLU A 26 74.24 -23.77 -12.58
N ASP A 27 74.01 -24.97 -13.10
CA ASP A 27 74.98 -26.08 -13.14
C ASP A 27 75.52 -26.55 -11.77
N THR A 28 74.85 -26.19 -10.68
CA THR A 28 75.24 -26.55 -9.32
C THR A 28 74.12 -27.30 -8.60
N TRP A 29 74.47 -28.36 -7.88
CA TRP A 29 73.56 -29.09 -7.00
C TRP A 29 73.66 -28.58 -5.57
N ARG A 30 72.51 -28.31 -4.96
CA ARG A 30 72.36 -28.03 -3.52
C ARG A 30 71.44 -29.06 -2.89
N THR A 31 71.84 -29.58 -1.73
CA THR A 31 71.05 -30.57 -0.98
C THR A 31 70.52 -29.95 0.29
N PHE A 32 69.23 -30.13 0.55
CA PHE A 32 68.53 -29.71 1.76
C PHE A 32 67.96 -30.96 2.44
N SER A 33 68.36 -31.20 3.68
CA SER A 33 67.99 -32.40 4.44
C SER A 33 67.81 -32.06 5.93
N ALA A 34 67.38 -33.06 6.69
CA ALA A 34 67.38 -33.04 8.16
C ALA A 34 68.79 -32.85 8.73
N GLU A 35 69.81 -33.46 8.11
CA GLU A 35 71.20 -33.30 8.53
C GLU A 35 71.71 -31.86 8.35
N THR A 36 71.25 -31.14 7.32
CA THR A 36 71.60 -29.73 7.10
C THR A 36 70.76 -28.77 7.93
N GLY A 37 69.80 -29.29 8.73
CA GLY A 37 68.85 -28.49 9.52
C GLY A 37 67.89 -27.66 8.64
N SER A 38 67.75 -28.02 7.37
CA SER A 38 66.92 -27.29 6.40
C SER A 38 65.49 -27.83 6.34
N LEU A 39 65.32 -29.13 6.61
CA LEU A 39 64.04 -29.82 6.72
C LEU A 39 64.00 -30.53 8.07
N GLY A 40 62.83 -30.84 8.63
CA GLY A 40 62.72 -31.70 9.80
C GLY A 40 62.60 -33.20 9.48
N ASP A 41 62.33 -33.56 8.23
CA ASP A 41 62.29 -34.94 7.75
C ASP A 41 62.81 -35.07 6.30
N ASP A 42 63.45 -36.19 5.99
CA ASP A 42 64.11 -36.44 4.69
C ASP A 42 63.22 -37.16 3.67
N TRP A 43 62.01 -37.57 4.06
CA TRP A 43 61.05 -38.25 3.19
C TRP A 43 60.11 -37.23 2.55
N VAL A 44 60.51 -36.71 1.41
CA VAL A 44 59.72 -35.74 0.64
C VAL A 44 58.60 -36.46 -0.10
N THR A 45 57.37 -35.96 0.01
CA THR A 45 56.18 -36.50 -0.65
C THR A 45 55.61 -35.55 -1.70
N ALA A 46 55.67 -34.23 -1.45
CA ALA A 46 55.11 -33.23 -2.34
C ALA A 46 56.01 -31.97 -2.40
N LEU A 47 56.01 -31.30 -3.54
CA LEU A 47 56.69 -30.02 -3.76
C LEU A 47 55.71 -29.05 -4.45
N LEU A 48 55.70 -27.79 -4.01
CA LEU A 48 54.84 -26.74 -4.57
C LEU A 48 55.57 -25.38 -4.51
N GLU A 49 55.67 -24.66 -5.62
CA GLU A 49 56.06 -23.25 -5.62
C GLU A 49 54.80 -22.38 -5.56
N ASP A 50 54.67 -21.56 -4.51
CA ASP A 50 53.56 -20.62 -4.38
C ASP A 50 53.76 -19.34 -5.23
N ARG A 51 52.70 -18.55 -5.43
CA ARG A 51 52.79 -17.30 -6.21
C ARG A 51 53.66 -16.23 -5.58
N ALA A 52 53.93 -16.31 -4.29
CA ALA A 52 54.87 -15.43 -3.59
C ALA A 52 56.34 -15.83 -3.79
N GLY A 53 56.62 -16.93 -4.51
CA GLY A 53 57.96 -17.46 -4.77
C GLY A 53 58.49 -18.34 -3.63
N GLY A 54 57.63 -18.76 -2.71
CA GLY A 54 57.96 -19.69 -1.64
C GLY A 54 57.85 -21.13 -2.10
N LEU A 55 58.88 -21.92 -1.85
CA LEU A 55 58.87 -23.36 -2.09
C LEU A 55 58.33 -24.08 -0.85
N TRP A 56 57.21 -24.75 -0.99
CA TRP A 56 56.63 -25.65 -0.01
C TRP A 56 57.08 -27.09 -0.26
N VAL A 57 57.53 -27.73 0.81
CA VAL A 57 58.03 -29.10 0.84
C VAL A 57 57.19 -29.89 1.84
N GLY A 58 56.40 -30.81 1.32
CA GLY A 58 55.66 -31.78 2.12
C GLY A 58 56.54 -32.97 2.44
N THR A 59 56.58 -33.36 3.71
CA THR A 59 57.31 -34.54 4.17
C THR A 59 56.40 -35.47 4.98
N ARG A 60 56.93 -36.59 5.49
CA ARG A 60 56.19 -37.44 6.43
C ARG A 60 56.09 -36.86 7.84
N GLY A 61 56.96 -35.91 8.17
CA GLY A 61 57.07 -35.34 9.51
C GLY A 61 56.49 -33.92 9.64
N GLU A 62 56.36 -33.19 8.54
CA GLU A 62 56.04 -31.77 8.55
C GLU A 62 55.79 -31.20 7.15
N VAL A 63 55.34 -29.95 7.12
CA VAL A 63 55.45 -29.06 5.95
C VAL A 63 56.53 -28.02 6.22
N SER A 64 57.47 -27.87 5.30
CA SER A 64 58.49 -26.82 5.33
C SER A 64 58.33 -25.85 4.17
N ARG A 65 58.50 -24.54 4.42
CA ARG A 65 58.45 -23.48 3.41
C ARG A 65 59.81 -22.78 3.34
N TYR A 66 60.38 -22.72 2.14
CA TYR A 66 61.58 -21.95 1.82
C TYR A 66 61.21 -20.65 1.11
N LEU A 67 61.50 -19.52 1.73
CA LEU A 67 61.24 -18.19 1.17
C LEU A 67 62.40 -17.25 1.50
N GLU A 68 62.91 -16.55 0.50
CA GLU A 68 63.99 -15.54 0.64
C GLU A 68 65.24 -16.05 1.40
N GLY A 69 65.59 -17.32 1.23
CA GLY A 69 66.76 -17.91 1.89
C GLY A 69 66.52 -18.45 3.29
N THR A 70 65.29 -18.38 3.80
CA THR A 70 64.91 -18.86 5.13
C THR A 70 63.95 -20.03 5.06
N TRP A 71 64.14 -21.01 5.95
CA TRP A 71 63.25 -22.15 6.13
C TRP A 71 62.29 -21.88 7.30
N GLN A 72 61.01 -22.15 7.08
CA GLN A 72 59.96 -22.12 8.09
C GLN A 72 59.29 -23.49 8.13
N THR A 73 59.16 -24.06 9.32
CA THR A 73 58.62 -25.39 9.52
C THR A 73 57.27 -25.34 10.22
N PHE A 74 56.33 -26.16 9.77
CA PHE A 74 54.98 -26.28 10.28
C PHE A 74 54.66 -27.74 10.59
N SER A 75 54.20 -28.02 11.81
CA SER A 75 53.89 -29.38 12.26
C SER A 75 52.63 -29.41 13.14
N LEU A 76 52.18 -30.62 13.47
CA LEU A 76 51.13 -30.92 14.43
C LEU A 76 51.49 -30.42 15.83
N GLU A 77 52.74 -30.64 16.26
CA GLU A 77 53.25 -30.20 17.56
C GLU A 77 53.28 -28.68 17.67
N GLY A 78 53.52 -27.99 16.56
CA GLY A 78 53.41 -26.53 16.44
C GLY A 78 51.96 -26.01 16.42
N GLY A 79 50.96 -26.91 16.34
CA GLY A 79 49.54 -26.56 16.22
C GLY A 79 49.16 -26.02 14.83
N ASN A 80 50.00 -26.22 13.82
CA ASN A 80 49.80 -25.70 12.48
C ASN A 80 49.01 -26.66 11.58
N LEU A 81 49.32 -27.95 11.67
CA LEU A 81 48.74 -28.98 10.80
C LEU A 81 47.80 -29.90 11.58
N GLY A 82 46.84 -30.49 10.88
CA GLY A 82 46.04 -31.59 11.41
C GLY A 82 46.88 -32.84 11.69
N ASP A 83 47.85 -33.13 10.82
CA ASP A 83 48.78 -34.26 10.93
C ASP A 83 50.09 -33.89 10.23
N ASN A 84 51.17 -34.57 10.61
CA ASN A 84 52.51 -34.37 10.10
C ASN A 84 52.76 -35.07 8.76
N TRP A 85 51.95 -36.08 8.44
CA TRP A 85 52.14 -36.84 7.22
C TRP A 85 51.48 -36.16 6.01
N VAL A 86 52.27 -35.41 5.26
CA VAL A 86 51.80 -34.65 4.09
C VAL A 86 51.73 -35.56 2.86
N GLN A 87 50.63 -35.50 2.11
CA GLN A 87 50.45 -36.22 0.84
C GLN A 87 50.31 -35.29 -0.35
N ALA A 88 49.54 -34.22 -0.18
CA ALA A 88 49.19 -33.32 -1.27
C ALA A 88 49.38 -31.86 -0.84
N LEU A 89 49.85 -31.05 -1.78
CA LEU A 89 49.97 -29.60 -1.63
C LEU A 89 49.27 -28.92 -2.81
N LEU A 90 48.52 -27.85 -2.54
CA LEU A 90 47.83 -27.07 -3.56
C LEU A 90 47.79 -25.60 -3.14
N GLU A 91 48.17 -24.68 -4.02
CA GLU A 91 47.88 -23.25 -3.85
C GLU A 91 46.58 -22.90 -4.59
N ASP A 92 45.61 -22.32 -3.86
CA ASP A 92 44.36 -21.83 -4.44
C ASP A 92 44.52 -20.43 -5.07
N ARG A 93 43.55 -19.98 -5.87
CA ARG A 93 43.59 -18.68 -6.56
C ARG A 93 43.56 -17.48 -5.61
N ALA A 94 43.03 -17.66 -4.40
CA ALA A 94 43.08 -16.63 -3.37
C ALA A 94 44.49 -16.49 -2.76
N GLY A 95 45.39 -17.46 -2.98
CA GLY A 95 46.75 -17.50 -2.44
C GLY A 95 46.87 -18.31 -1.14
N GLY A 96 45.85 -19.12 -0.81
CA GLY A 96 45.87 -20.05 0.30
C GLY A 96 46.54 -21.36 -0.09
N VAL A 97 47.39 -21.89 0.78
CA VAL A 97 48.07 -23.18 0.57
C VAL A 97 47.35 -24.26 1.35
N TRP A 98 46.81 -25.24 0.64
CA TRP A 98 46.15 -26.41 1.17
C TRP A 98 47.14 -27.57 1.30
N VAL A 99 47.06 -28.24 2.44
CA VAL A 99 47.93 -29.35 2.84
C VAL A 99 47.03 -30.55 3.14
N GLY A 100 47.03 -31.53 2.25
CA GLY A 100 46.36 -32.80 2.45
C GLY A 100 47.21 -33.71 3.32
N THR A 101 46.63 -34.27 4.38
CA THR A 101 47.33 -35.17 5.29
C THR A 101 46.78 -36.59 5.21
N GLY A 102 47.67 -37.58 5.35
CA GLY A 102 47.29 -38.99 5.35
C GLY A 102 48.47 -39.94 5.21
N ASP A 103 48.41 -41.07 5.90
CA ASP A 103 49.31 -42.20 5.72
C ASP A 103 48.80 -43.10 4.57
N PRO A 104 49.63 -43.43 3.55
CA PRO A 104 49.27 -44.36 2.48
C PRO A 104 48.96 -45.78 2.97
N MET A 105 49.30 -46.12 4.21
CA MET A 105 49.00 -47.41 4.85
C MET A 105 47.77 -47.34 5.76
N GLY A 106 47.18 -46.15 5.91
CA GLY A 106 45.92 -45.94 6.62
C GLY A 106 46.01 -45.83 8.14
N SER A 107 47.19 -45.54 8.70
CA SER A 107 47.42 -45.53 10.16
C SER A 107 47.19 -44.17 10.82
N SER A 108 47.30 -43.06 10.07
CA SER A 108 47.14 -41.69 10.58
C SER A 108 46.73 -40.71 9.47
N GLY A 109 46.16 -39.57 9.87
CA GLY A 109 45.68 -38.50 9.01
C GLY A 109 44.52 -37.75 9.66
N ARG A 110 44.50 -36.41 9.57
CA ARG A 110 43.48 -35.56 10.21
C ARG A 110 42.91 -34.50 9.26
N GLY A 111 42.73 -34.88 8.00
CA GLY A 111 42.05 -34.09 6.99
C GLY A 111 42.98 -33.15 6.24
N VAL A 112 42.46 -31.98 5.89
CA VAL A 112 43.16 -30.96 5.09
C VAL A 112 43.34 -29.67 5.91
N SER A 113 44.55 -29.12 5.90
CA SER A 113 44.86 -27.84 6.53
C SER A 113 45.09 -26.76 5.48
N ARG A 114 44.53 -25.57 5.68
CA ARG A 114 44.73 -24.40 4.81
C ARG A 114 45.53 -23.34 5.56
N TYR A 115 46.62 -22.89 4.95
CA TYR A 115 47.38 -21.71 5.35
C TYR A 115 46.97 -20.51 4.51
N PHE A 116 46.45 -19.46 5.15
CA PHE A 116 46.04 -18.23 4.47
C PHE A 116 46.33 -17.02 5.37
N GLU A 117 47.00 -16.00 4.81
CA GLU A 117 47.35 -14.75 5.52
C GLU A 117 48.02 -14.96 6.91
N GLY A 118 48.86 -15.99 7.05
CA GLY A 118 49.57 -16.28 8.31
C GLY A 118 48.78 -17.14 9.30
N ALA A 119 47.54 -17.50 9.01
CA ALA A 119 46.69 -18.34 9.85
C ALA A 119 46.54 -19.75 9.28
N TRP A 120 46.43 -20.74 10.16
CA TRP A 120 46.15 -22.13 9.84
C TRP A 120 44.72 -22.50 10.22
N GLN A 121 44.03 -23.20 9.34
CA GLN A 121 42.71 -23.77 9.58
C GLN A 121 42.65 -25.22 9.10
N THR A 122 42.17 -26.14 9.95
CA THR A 122 42.06 -27.56 9.61
C THR A 122 40.60 -27.96 9.42
N PHE A 123 40.35 -28.76 8.38
CA PHE A 123 39.06 -29.30 8.00
C PHE A 123 39.13 -30.84 7.99
N SER A 124 38.18 -31.48 8.63
CA SER A 124 38.16 -32.93 8.86
C SER A 124 36.72 -33.48 8.86
N VAL A 125 36.57 -34.78 9.09
CA VAL A 125 35.27 -35.43 9.34
C VAL A 125 34.62 -34.86 10.60
N GLU A 126 35.41 -34.59 11.65
CA GLU A 126 34.93 -34.05 12.93
C GLU A 126 34.39 -32.61 12.79
N THR A 127 34.91 -31.83 11.84
CA THR A 127 34.37 -30.50 11.52
C THR A 127 33.19 -30.56 10.54
N GLY A 128 32.79 -31.77 10.10
CA GLY A 128 31.73 -31.99 9.12
C GLY A 128 32.11 -31.55 7.70
N SER A 129 33.41 -31.41 7.41
CA SER A 129 33.91 -30.83 6.17
C SER A 129 34.25 -31.90 5.12
N LEU A 130 34.81 -33.03 5.55
CA LEU A 130 35.28 -34.10 4.66
C LEU A 130 34.50 -35.39 4.88
N GLY A 131 34.45 -36.25 3.84
CA GLY A 131 33.94 -37.62 3.96
C GLY A 131 34.91 -38.58 4.67
N HIS A 132 36.22 -38.31 4.61
CA HIS A 132 37.25 -39.08 5.30
C HIS A 132 38.47 -38.20 5.62
N ASN A 133 39.24 -38.55 6.65
CA ASN A 133 40.38 -37.75 7.15
C ASN A 133 41.70 -37.99 6.42
N TYR A 134 41.73 -38.91 5.46
CA TYR A 134 42.92 -39.19 4.65
C TYR A 134 42.71 -38.57 3.30
N VAL A 135 43.56 -37.60 2.98
CA VAL A 135 43.48 -36.77 1.78
C VAL A 135 44.58 -37.20 0.83
N ASP A 136 44.18 -37.79 -0.29
CA ASP A 136 45.09 -38.34 -1.31
C ASP A 136 45.25 -37.39 -2.50
N ALA A 137 44.23 -36.57 -2.80
CA ALA A 137 44.25 -35.67 -3.95
C ALA A 137 43.64 -34.30 -3.62
N LEU A 138 44.22 -33.25 -4.21
CA LEU A 138 43.74 -31.87 -4.12
C LEU A 138 43.69 -31.25 -5.52
N LEU A 139 42.62 -30.52 -5.83
CA LEU A 139 42.45 -29.80 -7.09
C LEU A 139 41.66 -28.51 -6.86
N GLU A 140 42.07 -27.39 -7.44
CA GLU A 140 41.22 -26.20 -7.55
C GLU A 140 40.65 -26.12 -8.98
N ASP A 141 39.32 -26.03 -9.10
CA ASP A 141 38.65 -25.87 -10.39
C ASP A 141 38.64 -24.40 -10.87
N ARG A 142 38.29 -24.16 -12.15
CA ARG A 142 38.25 -22.81 -12.74
C ARG A 142 37.15 -21.93 -12.17
N ALA A 143 36.15 -22.50 -11.51
CA ALA A 143 35.16 -21.73 -10.78
C ALA A 143 35.70 -21.23 -9.41
N GLY A 144 36.81 -21.79 -8.91
CA GLY A 144 37.41 -21.47 -7.62
C GLY A 144 37.02 -22.42 -6.49
N GLY A 145 36.45 -23.59 -6.83
CA GLY A 145 36.15 -24.65 -5.88
C GLY A 145 37.34 -25.55 -5.64
N VAL A 146 37.63 -25.83 -4.37
CA VAL A 146 38.70 -26.75 -3.97
C VAL A 146 38.10 -28.14 -3.74
N TRP A 147 38.53 -29.11 -4.54
CA TRP A 147 38.15 -30.50 -4.47
C TRP A 147 39.21 -31.29 -3.68
N VAL A 148 38.72 -32.12 -2.77
CA VAL A 148 39.50 -32.92 -1.84
C VAL A 148 39.11 -34.38 -2.04
N GLY A 149 39.99 -35.14 -2.69
CA GLY A 149 39.86 -36.58 -2.86
C GLY A 149 40.30 -37.30 -1.61
N THR A 150 39.48 -38.23 -1.11
CA THR A 150 39.73 -38.93 0.15
C THR A 150 39.81 -40.45 -0.04
N TRP A 151 40.48 -41.11 0.91
CA TRP A 151 40.77 -42.55 0.83
C TRP A 151 39.53 -43.46 0.77
N ASP A 152 38.45 -43.14 1.49
CA ASP A 152 37.19 -43.93 1.46
C ASP A 152 35.94 -43.09 1.80
N GLY A 153 36.03 -41.77 1.65
CA GLY A 153 34.93 -40.83 1.94
C GLY A 153 34.35 -40.14 0.71
N GLY A 154 34.80 -40.53 -0.49
CA GLY A 154 34.48 -39.87 -1.75
C GLY A 154 35.29 -38.59 -1.95
N VAL A 155 34.69 -37.63 -2.67
CA VAL A 155 35.30 -36.32 -2.94
C VAL A 155 34.49 -35.21 -2.28
N SER A 156 35.17 -34.34 -1.54
CA SER A 156 34.58 -33.16 -0.89
C SER A 156 34.97 -31.89 -1.63
N ARG A 157 34.00 -31.03 -1.95
CA ARG A 157 34.22 -29.74 -2.59
C ARG A 157 33.97 -28.61 -1.59
N TYR A 158 34.93 -27.70 -1.47
CA TYR A 158 34.79 -26.43 -0.79
C TYR A 158 34.58 -25.31 -1.80
N PHE A 159 33.43 -24.66 -1.76
CA PHE A 159 33.09 -23.56 -2.67
C PHE A 159 32.29 -22.50 -1.92
N GLU A 160 32.70 -21.22 -2.03
CA GLU A 160 32.05 -20.07 -1.38
C GLU A 160 31.77 -20.28 0.13
N GLY A 161 32.72 -20.89 0.86
CA GLY A 161 32.58 -21.12 2.31
C GLY A 161 31.79 -22.37 2.69
N THR A 162 31.27 -23.13 1.73
CA THR A 162 30.43 -24.31 1.96
C THR A 162 31.14 -25.58 1.53
N TRP A 163 31.02 -26.63 2.35
CA TRP A 163 31.48 -27.99 2.03
C TRP A 163 30.35 -28.85 1.48
N GLN A 164 30.62 -29.60 0.42
CA GLN A 164 29.72 -30.61 -0.14
C GLN A 164 30.50 -31.89 -0.44
N THR A 165 30.05 -33.03 0.09
CA THR A 165 30.68 -34.34 -0.16
C THR A 165 29.86 -35.14 -1.17
N PHE A 166 30.55 -35.76 -2.13
CA PHE A 166 30.01 -36.63 -3.15
C PHE A 166 30.61 -38.03 -2.99
N SER A 167 29.75 -39.04 -2.98
CA SER A 167 30.09 -40.43 -2.69
C SER A 167 29.25 -41.40 -3.52
N VAL A 168 29.47 -42.71 -3.34
CA VAL A 168 28.61 -43.77 -3.88
C VAL A 168 27.18 -43.62 -3.33
N GLU A 169 27.05 -43.31 -2.03
CA GLU A 169 25.77 -43.15 -1.34
C GLU A 169 24.95 -41.95 -1.88
N SER A 170 25.62 -40.90 -2.37
CA SER A 170 24.94 -39.79 -3.07
C SER A 170 24.63 -40.09 -4.54
N GLY A 171 24.97 -41.29 -5.03
CA GLY A 171 24.83 -41.69 -6.43
C GLY A 171 25.75 -40.93 -7.38
N SER A 172 26.86 -40.36 -6.87
CA SER A 172 27.74 -39.46 -7.62
C SER A 172 28.99 -40.15 -8.16
N LEU A 173 29.52 -41.12 -7.42
CA LEU A 173 30.79 -41.80 -7.74
C LEU A 173 30.59 -43.32 -7.89
N ASN A 174 31.49 -43.97 -8.63
CA ASN A 174 31.57 -45.44 -8.70
C ASN A 174 32.21 -46.08 -7.45
N HIS A 175 33.08 -45.35 -6.74
CA HIS A 175 33.69 -45.79 -5.48
C HIS A 175 34.10 -44.59 -4.62
N ASN A 176 34.17 -44.78 -3.30
CA ASN A 176 34.51 -43.72 -2.34
C ASN A 176 36.02 -43.49 -2.16
N ARG A 177 36.87 -44.26 -2.84
CA ARG A 177 38.32 -44.12 -2.77
C ARG A 177 38.76 -43.33 -3.97
N VAL A 178 39.21 -42.10 -3.75
CA VAL A 178 39.57 -41.16 -4.80
C VAL A 178 41.08 -41.00 -4.84
N ASP A 179 41.71 -41.58 -5.87
CA ASP A 179 43.17 -41.58 -6.02
C ASP A 179 43.64 -40.45 -6.98
N ALA A 180 42.77 -39.91 -7.85
CA ALA A 180 43.13 -38.86 -8.81
C ALA A 180 42.01 -37.85 -9.07
N LEU A 181 42.39 -36.59 -9.30
CA LEU A 181 41.50 -35.49 -9.68
C LEU A 181 42.11 -34.73 -10.86
N LEU A 182 41.28 -34.34 -11.83
CA LEU A 182 41.69 -33.54 -12.98
C LEU A 182 40.55 -32.63 -13.42
N GLU A 183 40.83 -31.34 -13.62
CA GLU A 183 39.92 -30.46 -14.34
C GLU A 183 40.30 -30.41 -15.83
N ASP A 184 39.35 -30.71 -16.71
CA ASP A 184 39.53 -30.65 -18.16
C ASP A 184 39.35 -29.22 -18.72
N ARG A 185 39.69 -28.98 -20.00
CA ARG A 185 39.47 -27.68 -20.68
C ARG A 185 38.01 -27.29 -20.88
N THR A 186 37.07 -28.19 -20.61
CA THR A 186 35.64 -27.90 -20.68
C THR A 186 35.03 -27.55 -19.32
N ASP A 187 35.85 -27.34 -18.29
CA ASP A 187 35.45 -27.05 -16.90
C ASP A 187 34.78 -28.25 -16.20
N GLY A 188 34.95 -29.45 -16.75
CA GLY A 188 34.55 -30.71 -16.14
C GLY A 188 35.62 -31.23 -15.19
N VAL A 189 35.20 -31.73 -14.03
CA VAL A 189 36.09 -32.33 -13.03
C VAL A 189 35.99 -33.85 -13.12
N TRP A 190 37.09 -34.48 -13.51
CA TRP A 190 37.28 -35.92 -13.52
C TRP A 190 37.79 -36.41 -12.17
N VAL A 191 37.19 -37.50 -11.71
CA VAL A 191 37.44 -38.15 -10.42
C VAL A 191 37.81 -39.61 -10.68
N GLY A 192 39.09 -39.92 -10.54
CA GLY A 192 39.62 -41.27 -10.63
C GLY A 192 39.42 -42.00 -9.31
N THR A 193 38.68 -43.11 -9.34
CA THR A 193 38.35 -43.90 -8.15
C THR A 193 38.87 -45.33 -8.26
N ASN A 194 38.78 -46.10 -7.16
CA ASN A 194 39.10 -47.53 -7.19
C ASN A 194 38.05 -48.39 -7.94
N GLY A 195 36.86 -47.84 -8.21
CA GLY A 195 35.76 -48.54 -8.90
C GLY A 195 35.46 -48.01 -10.31
N GLY A 196 36.29 -47.11 -10.82
CA GLY A 196 36.19 -46.55 -12.16
C GLY A 196 36.46 -45.05 -12.19
N LEU A 197 36.03 -44.43 -13.27
CA LEU A 197 36.14 -43.00 -13.48
C LEU A 197 34.78 -42.32 -13.29
N SER A 198 34.75 -41.11 -12.75
CA SER A 198 33.53 -40.32 -12.66
C SER A 198 33.82 -38.90 -13.13
N ARG A 199 32.86 -38.23 -13.75
CA ARG A 199 32.99 -36.87 -14.26
C ARG A 199 31.85 -36.02 -13.72
N TYR A 200 32.21 -34.90 -13.12
CA TYR A 200 31.30 -33.86 -12.68
C TYR A 200 31.32 -32.70 -13.65
N PHE A 201 30.16 -32.29 -14.14
CA PHE A 201 30.03 -31.13 -15.00
C PHE A 201 28.65 -30.47 -14.83
N GLU A 202 28.64 -29.15 -14.58
CA GLU A 202 27.44 -28.34 -14.31
C GLU A 202 26.40 -29.00 -13.37
N GLY A 203 26.85 -29.65 -12.29
CA GLY A 203 25.95 -30.29 -11.32
C GLY A 203 25.52 -31.72 -11.66
N THR A 204 25.94 -32.25 -12.80
CA THR A 204 25.63 -33.61 -13.26
C THR A 204 26.85 -34.51 -13.08
N TRP A 205 26.59 -35.76 -12.68
CA TRP A 205 27.60 -36.81 -12.57
C TRP A 205 27.39 -37.86 -13.66
N GLN A 206 28.48 -38.25 -14.31
CA GLN A 206 28.55 -39.42 -15.18
C GLN A 206 29.64 -40.35 -14.66
N THR A 207 29.42 -41.65 -14.77
CA THR A 207 30.38 -42.63 -14.30
C THR A 207 30.74 -43.60 -15.41
N PHE A 208 31.99 -44.06 -15.38
CA PHE A 208 32.57 -44.96 -16.36
C PHE A 208 33.25 -46.12 -15.65
N SER A 209 32.96 -47.36 -16.06
CA SER A 209 33.60 -48.56 -15.53
C SER A 209 34.05 -49.51 -16.65
N VAL A 210 34.72 -50.59 -16.27
CA VAL A 210 35.08 -51.69 -17.19
C VAL A 210 33.81 -52.27 -17.84
N GLU A 211 32.73 -52.42 -17.07
CA GLU A 211 31.48 -53.03 -17.48
C GLU A 211 30.66 -52.17 -18.44
N THR A 212 30.74 -50.85 -18.30
CA THR A 212 29.90 -49.91 -19.06
C THR A 212 30.64 -49.23 -20.21
N ASP A 213 31.94 -48.96 -20.09
CA ASP A 213 32.65 -47.99 -20.95
C ASP A 213 34.04 -48.45 -21.42
N SER A 214 34.35 -49.73 -21.29
CA SER A 214 35.61 -50.33 -21.76
C SER A 214 36.89 -49.73 -21.16
N LEU A 215 36.83 -49.28 -19.90
CA LEU A 215 38.04 -48.98 -19.12
C LEU A 215 38.92 -50.23 -19.01
N GLY A 216 40.25 -50.04 -19.04
CA GLY A 216 41.21 -51.15 -18.92
C GLY A 216 41.20 -51.83 -17.55
N ASP A 217 40.90 -51.09 -16.49
CA ASP A 217 40.73 -51.56 -15.11
C ASP A 217 39.96 -50.47 -14.34
N ASN A 218 39.17 -50.89 -13.34
CA ASN A 218 38.37 -49.98 -12.51
C ASN A 218 39.23 -49.17 -11.53
N ARG A 219 40.43 -49.63 -11.17
CA ARG A 219 41.32 -48.87 -10.28
C ARG A 219 42.08 -47.79 -11.06
N VAL A 220 41.51 -46.59 -11.10
CA VAL A 220 42.11 -45.41 -11.71
C VAL A 220 43.10 -44.77 -10.74
N THR A 221 44.35 -44.60 -11.17
CA THR A 221 45.43 -44.06 -10.33
C THR A 221 45.92 -42.70 -10.77
N GLU A 222 45.72 -42.32 -12.04
CA GLU A 222 46.24 -41.07 -12.58
C GLU A 222 45.40 -40.60 -13.78
N LEU A 223 45.31 -39.28 -13.96
CA LEU A 223 44.55 -38.64 -15.02
C LEU A 223 45.39 -37.55 -15.66
N LEU A 224 45.37 -37.47 -17.00
CA LEU A 224 46.09 -36.44 -17.75
C LEU A 224 45.30 -36.00 -18.99
N GLU A 225 45.04 -34.71 -19.13
CA GLU A 225 44.47 -34.14 -20.35
C GLU A 225 45.58 -33.86 -21.39
N ASP A 226 45.41 -34.35 -22.61
CA ASP A 226 46.33 -34.04 -23.71
C ASP A 226 46.00 -32.71 -24.41
N ARG A 227 46.75 -32.34 -25.46
CA ARG A 227 46.52 -31.08 -26.20
C ARG A 227 45.27 -31.10 -27.09
N ALA A 228 44.76 -32.29 -27.42
CA ALA A 228 43.54 -32.44 -28.22
C ALA A 228 42.27 -32.37 -27.34
N GLY A 229 42.42 -32.38 -26.02
CA GLY A 229 41.33 -32.35 -25.05
C GLY A 229 40.86 -33.74 -24.62
N GLY A 230 41.58 -34.80 -25.02
CA GLY A 230 41.30 -36.14 -24.54
C GLY A 230 41.94 -36.41 -23.19
N VAL A 231 41.32 -37.30 -22.42
CA VAL A 231 41.78 -37.65 -21.08
C VAL A 231 42.41 -39.04 -21.12
N TRP A 232 43.71 -39.09 -20.82
CA TRP A 232 44.45 -40.32 -20.57
C TRP A 232 44.19 -40.76 -19.14
N VAL A 233 43.82 -42.04 -18.99
CA VAL A 233 43.43 -42.65 -17.73
C VAL A 233 44.42 -43.76 -17.40
N GLY A 234 45.30 -43.50 -16.45
CA GLY A 234 46.22 -44.50 -15.91
C GLY A 234 45.49 -45.41 -14.93
N THR A 235 45.62 -46.72 -15.13
CA THR A 235 44.99 -47.72 -14.28
C THR A 235 46.03 -48.66 -13.66
N TRP A 236 45.72 -49.22 -12.49
CA TRP A 236 46.70 -50.01 -11.73
C TRP A 236 47.16 -51.28 -12.45
N GLY A 237 46.24 -52.05 -13.06
CA GLY A 237 46.55 -53.31 -13.76
C GLY A 237 46.26 -53.32 -15.26
N GLY A 238 45.32 -52.48 -15.72
CA GLY A 238 44.82 -52.44 -17.10
C GLY A 238 45.64 -51.60 -18.07
N GLY A 239 46.76 -51.01 -17.63
CA GLY A 239 47.56 -50.09 -18.42
C GLY A 239 46.88 -48.72 -18.53
N VAL A 240 46.82 -48.17 -19.75
CA VAL A 240 46.31 -46.81 -19.99
C VAL A 240 45.09 -46.86 -20.92
N SER A 241 43.99 -46.23 -20.49
CA SER A 241 42.81 -45.99 -21.32
C SER A 241 42.81 -44.55 -21.83
N TYR A 242 42.14 -44.28 -22.95
CA TYR A 242 42.04 -42.94 -23.52
C TYR A 242 40.58 -42.60 -23.79
N HIS A 243 40.05 -41.65 -23.02
CA HIS A 243 38.75 -41.06 -23.27
C HIS A 243 38.91 -40.01 -24.37
N ARG A 244 38.31 -40.28 -25.52
CA ARG A 244 38.33 -39.37 -26.65
C ARG A 244 37.37 -38.21 -26.35
N PRO A 245 37.76 -36.96 -26.62
CA PRO A 245 36.81 -35.86 -26.55
C PRO A 245 35.75 -36.08 -27.63
N GLY A 246 34.49 -35.77 -27.31
CA GLY A 246 33.37 -35.84 -28.27
C GLY A 246 33.74 -35.14 -29.58
N ARG A 247 33.63 -35.86 -30.70
CA ARG A 247 34.11 -35.37 -32.01
C ARG A 247 33.20 -34.28 -32.57
N TYR A 248 31.94 -34.29 -32.14
CA TYR A 248 30.92 -33.34 -32.52
C TYR A 248 30.36 -32.68 -31.26
N ARG A 249 30.07 -31.38 -31.35
CA ARG A 249 29.26 -30.74 -30.33
C ARG A 249 27.80 -31.01 -30.66
N PRO A 250 26.94 -31.30 -29.65
CA PRO A 250 25.52 -31.38 -29.89
C PRO A 250 25.03 -30.02 -30.39
N TRP A 251 23.96 -30.03 -31.17
CA TRP A 251 23.30 -28.81 -31.60
C TRP A 251 21.87 -28.81 -31.10
N VAL A 252 21.34 -27.61 -30.85
CA VAL A 252 19.94 -27.41 -30.49
C VAL A 252 19.31 -26.45 -31.47
N LEU A 253 18.10 -26.78 -31.94
CA LEU A 253 17.35 -25.99 -32.90
C LEU A 253 15.96 -25.69 -32.36
N LEU A 254 15.63 -24.40 -32.32
CA LEU A 254 14.28 -23.93 -32.04
C LEU A 254 13.40 -24.28 -33.24
N ARG A 255 12.30 -25.00 -33.01
CA ARG A 255 11.40 -25.46 -34.08
C ARG A 255 10.22 -24.53 -34.22
N GLN A 256 9.57 -24.22 -33.11
CA GLN A 256 8.29 -23.56 -33.13
C GLN A 256 8.03 -22.80 -31.83
N LEU A 257 7.43 -21.63 -31.94
CA LEU A 257 6.82 -20.90 -30.84
C LEU A 257 5.31 -20.86 -31.06
N GLU A 258 4.53 -21.28 -30.07
CA GLU A 258 3.08 -21.19 -30.04
C GLU A 258 2.63 -20.28 -28.90
N VAL A 259 1.78 -19.31 -29.23
CA VAL A 259 1.20 -18.36 -28.29
C VAL A 259 -0.30 -18.55 -28.29
N GLU A 260 -0.88 -18.82 -27.13
CA GLU A 260 -2.32 -19.04 -26.97
C GLU A 260 -2.95 -17.98 -26.06
N ARG A 261 -4.16 -17.55 -26.44
CA ARG A 261 -5.05 -16.74 -25.62
C ARG A 261 -6.51 -16.99 -25.99
N GLU A 262 -7.38 -17.25 -25.01
CA GLU A 262 -8.84 -17.38 -25.21
C GLU A 262 -9.20 -18.32 -26.38
N GLY A 263 -8.42 -19.40 -26.56
CA GLY A 263 -8.59 -20.39 -27.64
C GLY A 263 -8.06 -19.96 -29.02
N LYS A 264 -7.49 -18.76 -29.17
CA LYS A 264 -6.73 -18.36 -30.36
C LYS A 264 -5.27 -18.75 -30.21
N VAL A 265 -4.72 -19.43 -31.22
CA VAL A 265 -3.32 -19.85 -31.26
C VAL A 265 -2.60 -19.14 -32.40
N GLN A 266 -1.46 -18.53 -32.10
CA GLN A 266 -0.53 -17.95 -33.07
C GLN A 266 0.76 -18.76 -33.05
N SER A 267 1.12 -19.36 -34.19
CA SER A 267 2.34 -20.16 -34.34
C SER A 267 3.38 -19.43 -35.18
N TYR A 268 4.64 -19.53 -34.75
CA TYR A 268 5.81 -19.00 -35.43
C TYR A 268 6.76 -20.16 -35.71
N ASP A 269 7.14 -20.32 -36.98
CA ASP A 269 8.18 -21.27 -37.38
C ASP A 269 9.55 -20.63 -37.14
N LEU A 270 10.40 -21.31 -36.36
CA LEU A 270 11.72 -20.82 -35.96
C LEU A 270 12.85 -21.53 -36.70
N SER A 271 12.52 -22.42 -37.64
CA SER A 271 13.50 -23.26 -38.33
C SER A 271 14.33 -22.55 -39.40
N SER A 272 14.00 -21.29 -39.74
CA SER A 272 14.70 -20.53 -40.80
C SER A 272 16.02 -19.87 -40.39
N GLY A 273 16.56 -20.16 -39.20
CA GLY A 273 17.92 -19.77 -38.77
C GLY A 273 18.08 -18.30 -38.34
N ASP A 274 17.47 -17.36 -39.05
CA ASP A 274 17.30 -15.98 -38.61
C ASP A 274 16.00 -15.84 -37.82
N VAL A 275 16.10 -15.74 -36.50
CA VAL A 275 14.94 -15.55 -35.63
C VAL A 275 14.88 -14.09 -35.18
N PRO A 276 14.10 -13.22 -35.85
CA PRO A 276 13.92 -11.84 -35.41
C PRO A 276 13.20 -11.79 -34.06
N GLU A 277 13.28 -10.63 -33.37
CA GLU A 277 12.52 -10.36 -32.15
C GLU A 277 11.01 -10.58 -32.41
N ILE A 278 10.41 -11.57 -31.73
CA ILE A 278 8.99 -11.93 -31.95
C ILE A 278 8.13 -11.12 -30.99
N THR A 279 7.17 -10.39 -31.55
CA THR A 279 6.14 -9.67 -30.78
C THR A 279 4.78 -10.30 -31.07
N PRO A 280 4.16 -11.02 -30.11
CA PRO A 280 2.82 -11.55 -30.27
C PRO A 280 1.77 -10.45 -30.43
N ASP A 281 0.73 -10.72 -31.23
CA ASP A 281 -0.31 -9.72 -31.52
C ASP A 281 -1.25 -9.45 -30.33
N PHE A 282 -1.20 -10.32 -29.31
CA PHE A 282 -2.03 -10.25 -28.13
C PHE A 282 -1.25 -10.66 -26.87
N PRO A 283 -1.65 -10.16 -25.68
CA PRO A 283 -1.17 -10.65 -24.39
C PRO A 283 -1.18 -12.18 -24.29
N VAL A 284 -0.13 -12.77 -23.73
CA VAL A 284 0.07 -14.22 -23.75
C VAL A 284 -0.51 -14.87 -22.49
N GLU A 285 -1.44 -15.82 -22.65
CA GLU A 285 -1.89 -16.68 -21.55
C GLU A 285 -0.99 -17.91 -21.41
N ARG A 286 -0.67 -18.54 -22.55
CA ARG A 286 0.22 -19.70 -22.61
C ARG A 286 1.22 -19.53 -23.75
N LEU A 287 2.49 -19.73 -23.43
CA LEU A 287 3.62 -19.69 -24.35
C LEU A 287 4.26 -21.09 -24.38
N THR A 288 4.30 -21.72 -25.55
CA THR A 288 4.92 -23.03 -25.75
C THR A 288 6.05 -22.91 -26.75
N ILE A 289 7.26 -23.27 -26.35
CA ILE A 289 8.44 -23.28 -27.22
C ILE A 289 8.86 -24.73 -27.42
N ARG A 290 8.96 -25.15 -28.68
CA ARG A 290 9.43 -26.49 -29.07
C ARG A 290 10.84 -26.39 -29.62
N PHE A 291 11.73 -27.25 -29.15
CA PHE A 291 13.11 -27.35 -29.59
C PHE A 291 13.52 -28.81 -29.71
N VAL A 292 14.55 -29.06 -30.52
CA VAL A 292 15.12 -30.38 -30.70
C VAL A 292 16.62 -30.27 -30.67
N GLY A 293 17.26 -31.16 -29.94
CA GLY A 293 18.70 -31.34 -29.94
C GLY A 293 19.04 -32.65 -30.62
N ALA A 294 20.19 -32.68 -31.28
CA ALA A 294 20.74 -33.93 -31.76
C ALA A 294 22.27 -33.90 -31.65
N ASP A 295 22.81 -35.10 -31.55
CA ASP A 295 24.22 -35.40 -31.67
C ASP A 295 24.36 -36.66 -32.54
N LEU A 296 25.50 -36.83 -33.21
CA LEU A 296 25.76 -37.96 -34.10
C LEU A 296 26.23 -39.20 -33.33
N ASP A 297 26.82 -39.02 -32.14
CA ASP A 297 27.40 -40.10 -31.35
C ASP A 297 26.45 -40.57 -30.23
N SER A 298 25.54 -39.70 -29.75
CA SER A 298 24.59 -40.00 -28.68
C SER A 298 23.22 -40.53 -29.13
N HIS A 299 22.61 -41.42 -28.35
CA HIS A 299 21.22 -41.84 -28.58
C HIS A 299 20.25 -40.68 -28.28
N PRO A 300 19.18 -40.44 -29.07
CA PRO A 300 18.25 -39.32 -28.86
C PRO A 300 17.62 -39.24 -27.47
N ASP A 301 17.37 -40.40 -26.84
CA ASP A 301 16.78 -40.50 -25.50
C ASP A 301 17.74 -40.09 -24.36
N ASN A 302 19.04 -40.05 -24.64
CA ASN A 302 20.08 -39.66 -23.68
C ASN A 302 20.34 -38.15 -23.71
N ILE A 303 19.85 -37.43 -24.72
CA ILE A 303 19.98 -35.98 -24.80
C ILE A 303 19.11 -35.33 -23.71
N ARG A 304 19.72 -34.40 -22.97
CA ARG A 304 19.05 -33.57 -21.97
C ARG A 304 19.06 -32.12 -22.42
N TYR A 305 18.11 -31.34 -21.97
CA TYR A 305 18.02 -29.92 -22.31
C TYR A 305 18.01 -29.07 -21.05
N PHE A 306 18.65 -27.92 -21.16
CA PHE A 306 18.65 -26.90 -20.13
C PHE A 306 18.14 -25.61 -20.75
N TYR A 307 17.02 -25.11 -20.24
CA TYR A 307 16.42 -23.89 -20.74
C TYR A 307 16.18 -22.86 -19.63
N GLN A 308 16.13 -21.60 -20.02
CA GLN A 308 15.86 -20.47 -19.14
C GLN A 308 15.13 -19.38 -19.90
N LEU A 309 14.12 -18.78 -19.27
CA LEU A 309 13.52 -17.54 -19.75
C LEU A 309 14.07 -16.36 -18.93
N GLU A 310 15.04 -15.64 -19.48
CA GLU A 310 15.58 -14.42 -18.88
C GLU A 310 14.46 -13.38 -18.71
N GLY A 311 14.36 -12.82 -17.50
CA GLY A 311 13.25 -11.96 -17.09
C GLY A 311 12.15 -12.69 -16.29
N ARG A 312 12.20 -14.02 -16.21
CA ARG A 312 11.27 -14.84 -15.38
C ARG A 312 12.00 -15.85 -14.49
N ASP A 313 12.98 -16.56 -15.04
CA ASP A 313 13.68 -17.66 -14.37
C ASP A 313 15.02 -17.20 -13.77
N ALA A 314 15.25 -17.53 -12.50
CA ALA A 314 16.49 -17.21 -11.79
C ALA A 314 17.65 -18.18 -12.11
N LYS A 315 17.34 -19.43 -12.47
CA LYS A 315 18.29 -20.49 -12.83
C LYS A 315 17.76 -21.29 -14.01
N ARG A 316 18.65 -21.95 -14.75
CA ARG A 316 18.32 -22.89 -15.83
C ARG A 316 17.55 -24.09 -15.27
N ARG A 317 16.60 -24.59 -16.06
CA ARG A 317 15.77 -25.75 -15.72
C ARG A 317 16.15 -26.94 -16.61
N PRO A 318 16.46 -28.11 -16.03
CA PRO A 318 16.68 -29.33 -16.79
C PRO A 318 15.35 -29.91 -17.29
N THR A 319 15.34 -30.49 -18.48
CA THR A 319 14.23 -31.27 -19.02
C THR A 319 14.75 -32.35 -19.97
N ALA A 320 14.08 -33.49 -20.05
CA ALA A 320 14.29 -34.48 -21.10
C ALA A 320 13.36 -34.22 -22.31
N GLU A 321 12.31 -33.43 -22.13
CA GLU A 321 11.35 -33.12 -23.17
C GLU A 321 11.79 -31.89 -23.99
N GLY A 322 11.67 -31.95 -25.31
CA GLY A 322 11.96 -30.85 -26.24
C GLY A 322 10.92 -29.72 -26.23
N VAL A 323 10.31 -29.44 -25.08
CA VAL A 323 9.21 -28.47 -24.92
C VAL A 323 9.38 -27.68 -23.63
N ALA A 324 9.29 -26.35 -23.72
CA ALA A 324 9.18 -25.44 -22.59
C ALA A 324 7.83 -24.73 -22.62
N GLN A 325 7.14 -24.66 -21.47
CA GLN A 325 5.84 -24.03 -21.33
C GLN A 325 5.86 -22.97 -20.24
N TYR A 326 5.31 -21.79 -20.55
CA TYR A 326 5.16 -20.68 -19.63
C TYR A 326 3.71 -20.17 -19.64
N GLU A 327 3.18 -19.87 -18.47
CA GLU A 327 1.82 -19.36 -18.30
C GLU A 327 1.82 -17.95 -17.73
N ASN A 328 0.84 -17.14 -18.16
CA ASN A 328 0.53 -15.81 -17.64
C ASN A 328 1.76 -14.90 -17.52
N LEU A 329 2.52 -14.78 -18.61
CA LEU A 329 3.70 -13.93 -18.64
C LEU A 329 3.30 -12.44 -18.61
N PRO A 330 3.88 -11.64 -17.69
CA PRO A 330 3.67 -10.20 -17.68
C PRO A 330 4.11 -9.53 -18.99
N PRO A 331 3.61 -8.32 -19.29
CA PRO A 331 4.18 -7.50 -20.36
C PRO A 331 5.65 -7.16 -20.08
N GLY A 332 6.51 -7.35 -21.08
CA GLY A 332 7.95 -7.18 -20.94
C GLY A 332 8.74 -7.81 -22.09
N ARG A 333 10.06 -7.58 -22.07
CA ARG A 333 11.01 -8.24 -22.97
C ARG A 333 11.61 -9.45 -22.26
N TYR A 334 11.59 -10.59 -22.93
CA TYR A 334 12.11 -11.87 -22.46
C TYR A 334 13.08 -12.44 -23.47
N THR A 335 14.12 -13.13 -23.00
CA THR A 335 15.02 -13.91 -23.86
C THR A 335 14.96 -15.36 -23.41
N PHE A 336 14.48 -16.23 -24.29
CA PHE A 336 14.54 -17.67 -24.08
C PHE A 336 15.90 -18.18 -24.52
N VAL A 337 16.59 -18.90 -23.64
CA VAL A 337 17.90 -19.51 -23.89
C VAL A 337 17.77 -21.01 -23.66
N VAL A 338 18.25 -21.83 -24.60
CA VAL A 338 18.28 -23.28 -24.47
C VAL A 338 19.60 -23.86 -24.95
N GLN A 339 20.05 -24.91 -24.28
CA GLN A 339 21.18 -25.76 -24.66
C GLN A 339 20.78 -27.22 -24.56
N SER A 340 21.34 -28.07 -25.42
CA SER A 340 21.30 -29.52 -25.27
C SER A 340 22.61 -30.01 -24.65
N LEU A 341 22.51 -31.06 -23.84
CA LEU A 341 23.59 -31.80 -23.21
C LEU A 341 23.54 -33.23 -23.77
N ASP A 342 24.66 -33.69 -24.31
CA ASP A 342 24.80 -35.04 -24.86
C ASP A 342 25.17 -36.08 -23.78
N GLU A 343 25.43 -37.33 -24.21
CA GLU A 343 25.81 -38.42 -23.32
C GLU A 343 27.18 -38.21 -22.69
N ASP A 344 28.10 -37.53 -23.37
CA ASP A 344 29.44 -37.18 -22.89
C ASP A 344 29.42 -35.91 -22.02
N LEU A 345 28.25 -35.45 -21.54
CA LEU A 345 28.08 -34.22 -20.78
C LEU A 345 28.67 -32.97 -21.46
N THR A 346 28.58 -32.88 -22.79
CA THR A 346 29.01 -31.71 -23.57
C THR A 346 27.81 -30.84 -23.94
N PHE A 347 27.89 -29.52 -23.70
CA PHE A 347 26.82 -28.59 -24.08
C PHE A 347 26.90 -28.14 -25.54
N SER A 348 25.73 -27.95 -26.14
CA SER A 348 25.58 -27.23 -27.40
C SER A 348 25.84 -25.73 -27.22
N PRO A 349 26.16 -25.00 -28.29
CA PRO A 349 25.98 -23.56 -28.32
C PRO A 349 24.56 -23.16 -27.88
N GLU A 350 24.43 -22.00 -27.25
CA GLU A 350 23.14 -21.46 -26.81
C GLU A 350 22.28 -21.05 -28.00
N ALA A 351 21.07 -21.60 -28.09
CA ALA A 351 20.04 -21.04 -28.96
C ALA A 351 19.25 -19.98 -28.18
N ARG A 352 19.15 -18.78 -28.75
CA ARG A 352 18.52 -17.61 -28.13
C ARG A 352 17.31 -17.15 -28.95
N LEU A 353 16.21 -16.82 -28.27
CA LEU A 353 14.99 -16.29 -28.86
C LEU A 353 14.49 -15.09 -28.05
N SER A 354 14.41 -13.92 -28.67
CA SER A 354 13.87 -12.70 -28.04
C SER A 354 12.37 -12.58 -28.28
N ILE A 355 11.62 -12.37 -27.21
CA ILE A 355 10.15 -12.29 -27.20
C ILE A 355 9.73 -11.00 -26.47
N VAL A 356 8.88 -10.19 -27.11
CA VAL A 356 8.34 -8.96 -26.50
C VAL A 356 6.83 -9.11 -26.31
N ILE A 357 6.39 -9.15 -25.05
CA ILE A 357 4.96 -9.24 -24.72
C ILE A 357 4.40 -7.82 -24.59
N PRO A 358 3.47 -7.40 -25.49
CA PRO A 358 2.95 -6.04 -25.47
C PRO A 358 2.07 -5.78 -24.24
N ALA A 359 2.14 -4.55 -23.71
CA ALA A 359 1.21 -4.12 -22.66
C ALA A 359 -0.21 -3.96 -23.22
N PRO A 360 -1.26 -4.29 -22.45
CA PRO A 360 -2.63 -4.04 -22.88
C PRO A 360 -2.86 -2.56 -23.18
N PHE A 361 -3.64 -2.26 -24.21
CA PHE A 361 -3.86 -0.88 -24.66
C PHE A 361 -4.44 0.04 -23.55
N TRP A 362 -5.24 -0.49 -22.61
CA TRP A 362 -5.79 0.28 -21.49
C TRP A 362 -4.76 0.68 -20.41
N ARG A 363 -3.54 0.14 -20.47
CA ARG A 363 -2.41 0.56 -19.60
C ARG A 363 -1.54 1.64 -20.24
N THR A 364 -1.84 2.07 -21.46
CA THR A 364 -1.10 3.14 -22.13
C THR A 364 -1.52 4.52 -21.63
N GLU A 365 -0.58 5.48 -21.63
CA GLU A 365 -0.85 6.84 -21.15
C GLU A 365 -1.90 7.57 -21.99
N TRP A 366 -1.95 7.32 -23.30
CA TRP A 366 -2.92 7.95 -24.19
C TRP A 366 -4.36 7.48 -23.95
N PHE A 367 -4.58 6.23 -23.51
CA PHE A 367 -5.91 5.73 -23.15
C PHE A 367 -6.48 6.49 -21.94
N TRP A 368 -5.67 6.65 -20.89
CA TRP A 368 -6.06 7.45 -19.72
C TRP A 368 -6.23 8.93 -20.05
N GLY A 369 -5.39 9.48 -20.94
CA GLY A 369 -5.57 10.83 -21.49
C GLY A 369 -6.91 11.00 -22.20
N GLY A 370 -7.32 10.03 -23.03
CA GLY A 370 -8.62 10.02 -23.71
C GLY A 370 -9.80 9.90 -22.75
N MET A 371 -9.70 9.02 -21.75
CA MET A 371 -10.73 8.85 -20.71
C MET A 371 -10.90 10.11 -19.85
N ALA A 372 -9.80 10.79 -19.50
CA ALA A 372 -9.86 12.06 -18.78
C ALA A 372 -10.57 13.15 -19.60
N LEU A 373 -10.29 13.25 -20.90
CA LEU A 373 -10.96 14.18 -21.82
C LEU A 373 -12.47 13.92 -21.92
N LEU A 374 -12.88 12.65 -22.03
CA LEU A 374 -14.29 12.26 -22.04
C LEU A 374 -14.98 12.59 -20.71
N ALA A 375 -14.32 12.36 -19.58
CA ALA A 375 -14.85 12.70 -18.25
C ALA A 375 -15.03 14.22 -18.08
N VAL A 376 -14.05 15.01 -18.52
CA VAL A 376 -14.17 16.49 -18.52
C VAL A 376 -15.31 16.94 -19.44
N GLY A 377 -15.44 16.35 -20.62
CA GLY A 377 -16.54 16.60 -21.55
C GLY A 377 -17.91 16.32 -20.92
N ALA A 378 -18.07 15.17 -20.25
CA ALA A 378 -19.30 14.78 -19.55
C ALA A 378 -19.64 15.72 -18.37
N VAL A 379 -18.64 16.18 -17.63
CA VAL A 379 -18.84 17.16 -16.55
C VAL A 379 -19.28 18.51 -17.11
N VAL A 380 -18.68 18.97 -18.20
CA VAL A 380 -19.03 20.25 -18.85
C VAL A 380 -20.44 20.20 -19.43
N THR A 381 -20.80 19.13 -20.13
CA THR A 381 -22.15 18.96 -20.69
C THR A 381 -23.20 18.78 -19.61
N GLY A 382 -22.90 18.00 -18.56
CA GLY A 382 -23.77 17.84 -17.39
C GLY A 382 -24.02 19.16 -16.66
N ARG A 383 -22.98 19.96 -16.42
CA ARG A 383 -23.12 21.30 -15.81
C ARG A 383 -23.93 22.26 -16.69
N ARG A 384 -23.71 22.25 -18.02
CA ARG A 384 -24.51 23.05 -18.96
C ARG A 384 -25.98 22.64 -18.95
N TRP A 385 -26.27 21.35 -18.97
CA TRP A 385 -27.63 20.81 -18.91
C TRP A 385 -28.34 21.19 -17.61
N GLN A 386 -27.67 21.03 -16.46
CA GLN A 386 -28.21 21.40 -15.15
C GLN A 386 -28.47 22.90 -15.03
N ARG A 387 -27.56 23.75 -15.53
CA ARG A 387 -27.73 25.21 -15.57
C ARG A 387 -28.94 25.60 -16.41
N ASN A 388 -29.08 25.04 -17.62
CA ASN A 388 -30.19 25.36 -18.51
C ASN A 388 -31.54 24.89 -17.93
N ARG A 389 -31.57 23.73 -17.26
CA ARG A 389 -32.76 23.23 -16.58
C ARG A 389 -33.20 24.14 -15.42
N ARG A 390 -32.25 24.65 -14.62
CA ARG A 390 -32.52 25.59 -13.52
C ARG A 390 -32.98 26.97 -14.02
N LEU A 391 -32.38 27.49 -15.09
CA LEU A 391 -32.84 28.73 -15.73
C LEU A 391 -34.25 28.58 -16.31
N ALA A 392 -34.57 27.42 -16.91
CA ALA A 392 -35.91 27.14 -17.41
C ALA A 392 -36.94 27.04 -16.28
N ALA A 393 -36.57 26.51 -15.12
CA ALA A 393 -37.42 26.50 -13.92
C ALA A 393 -37.76 27.92 -13.43
N LEU A 394 -36.76 28.81 -13.33
CA LEU A 394 -36.96 30.21 -12.96
C LEU A 394 -37.88 30.95 -13.94
N ARG A 395 -37.71 30.72 -15.25
CA ARG A 395 -38.59 31.31 -16.29
C ARG A 395 -40.02 30.77 -16.25
N ARG A 396 -40.25 29.59 -15.68
CA ARG A 396 -41.59 29.00 -15.49
C ARG A 396 -42.27 29.47 -14.20
N GLY A 397 -41.65 30.37 -13.44
CA GLY A 397 -42.23 30.97 -12.23
C GLY A 397 -41.93 30.22 -10.94
N GLU A 398 -40.97 29.28 -10.93
CA GLU A 398 -40.48 28.69 -9.68
C GLU A 398 -39.62 29.72 -8.93
N ASP A 399 -40.11 30.22 -7.78
CA ASP A 399 -39.41 31.25 -7.01
C ASP A 399 -38.12 30.68 -6.35
N PRO A 400 -36.95 31.32 -6.54
CA PRO A 400 -35.69 30.85 -5.94
C PRO A 400 -35.61 31.13 -4.43
N TYR A 401 -36.44 32.02 -3.90
CA TYR A 401 -36.46 32.41 -2.50
C TYR A 401 -37.67 31.80 -1.79
N ILE A 402 -37.45 31.30 -0.58
CA ILE A 402 -38.53 30.77 0.27
C ILE A 402 -39.22 31.96 0.94
N VAL A 403 -40.32 32.45 0.37
CA VAL A 403 -41.09 33.58 0.91
C VAL A 403 -42.16 33.07 1.88
N GLY A 404 -41.99 33.36 3.17
CA GLY A 404 -43.04 33.16 4.18
C GLY A 404 -43.18 31.73 4.72
N ALA A 405 -42.59 30.72 4.08
CA ALA A 405 -42.47 29.37 4.63
C ALA A 405 -41.23 29.24 5.53
N ALA A 406 -41.25 28.27 6.45
CA ALA A 406 -40.09 27.94 7.27
C ALA A 406 -38.99 27.31 6.42
N ILE A 407 -37.74 27.67 6.71
CA ILE A 407 -36.58 27.10 6.02
C ILE A 407 -36.21 25.81 6.73
N GLU A 408 -36.59 24.68 6.15
CA GLU A 408 -36.28 23.34 6.69
C GLU A 408 -34.89 22.85 6.27
N GLU A 409 -34.43 23.22 5.07
CA GLU A 409 -33.13 22.82 4.55
C GLU A 409 -31.98 23.66 5.16
N PRO A 410 -30.99 23.03 5.84
CA PRO A 410 -29.90 23.75 6.50
C PRO A 410 -29.03 24.57 5.55
N GLU A 411 -28.85 24.09 4.32
CA GLU A 411 -28.09 24.78 3.28
C GLU A 411 -28.74 26.10 2.83
N LYS A 412 -30.01 26.32 3.15
CA LYS A 412 -30.77 27.53 2.81
C LYS A 412 -30.91 28.49 4.00
N PHE A 413 -30.34 28.17 5.16
CA PHE A 413 -30.41 28.99 6.38
C PHE A 413 -29.14 29.84 6.56
N TYR A 414 -29.32 31.16 6.52
CA TYR A 414 -28.23 32.16 6.55
C TYR A 414 -28.50 33.23 7.62
N GLY A 415 -27.43 33.75 8.25
CA GLY A 415 -27.46 34.94 9.11
C GLY A 415 -27.94 34.72 10.55
N ARG A 416 -28.06 33.48 11.04
CA ARG A 416 -28.49 33.21 12.43
C ARG A 416 -27.71 32.09 13.08
N ARG A 417 -26.50 31.85 12.59
CA ARG A 417 -25.64 30.76 13.07
C ARG A 417 -25.17 30.99 14.50
N GLU A 418 -24.85 32.24 14.84
CA GLU A 418 -24.43 32.59 16.20
C GLU A 418 -25.57 32.41 17.22
N ILE A 419 -26.77 32.87 16.88
CA ILE A 419 -27.96 32.67 17.72
C ILE A 419 -28.28 31.18 17.88
N LEU A 420 -28.19 30.39 16.79
CA LEU A 420 -28.36 28.95 16.84
C LEU A 420 -27.32 28.29 17.77
N ALA A 421 -26.06 28.72 17.71
CA ALA A 421 -24.99 28.24 18.58
C ALA A 421 -25.25 28.59 20.06
N GLN A 422 -25.74 29.80 20.36
CA GLN A 422 -26.13 30.22 21.70
C GLN A 422 -27.26 29.35 22.28
N VAL A 423 -28.30 29.08 21.48
CA VAL A 423 -29.41 28.20 21.89
C VAL A 423 -28.89 26.78 22.18
N LEU A 424 -28.04 26.23 21.30
CA LEU A 424 -27.45 24.91 21.48
C LEU A 424 -26.58 24.83 22.75
N ALA A 425 -25.81 25.88 23.04
CA ALA A 425 -24.99 25.95 24.26
C ALA A 425 -25.85 25.95 25.54
N ALA A 426 -26.95 26.72 25.55
CA ALA A 426 -27.89 26.74 26.67
C ALA A 426 -28.57 25.37 26.88
N LEU A 427 -28.94 24.68 25.80
CA LEU A 427 -29.52 23.33 25.88
C LEU A 427 -28.53 22.28 26.40
N ARG A 428 -27.25 22.37 26.00
CA ARG A 428 -26.18 21.50 26.53
C ARG A 428 -26.01 21.66 28.04
N ALA A 429 -26.07 22.89 28.53
CA ALA A 429 -26.03 23.22 29.95
C ALA A 429 -27.29 22.76 30.72
N GLY A 430 -28.32 22.23 30.03
CA GLY A 430 -29.54 21.73 30.63
C GLY A 430 -30.57 22.82 30.96
N ASN A 431 -30.48 23.98 30.31
CA ASN A 431 -31.37 25.11 30.55
C ASN A 431 -32.52 25.18 29.54
N HIS A 432 -33.67 25.67 29.97
CA HIS A 432 -34.79 26.03 29.10
C HIS A 432 -34.53 27.39 28.44
N VAL A 433 -34.94 27.53 27.17
CA VAL A 433 -34.67 28.72 26.36
C VAL A 433 -35.98 29.34 25.88
N ALA A 434 -36.15 30.65 26.07
CA ALA A 434 -37.26 31.40 25.52
C ALA A 434 -36.76 32.30 24.38
N ILE A 435 -37.40 32.20 23.22
CA ILE A 435 -37.10 32.91 21.98
C ILE A 435 -38.30 33.79 21.64
N TYR A 436 -38.11 35.10 21.53
CA TYR A 436 -39.21 36.02 21.23
C TYR A 436 -38.80 37.12 20.26
N GLY A 437 -39.78 37.76 19.63
CA GLY A 437 -39.54 38.86 18.69
C GLY A 437 -40.74 39.09 17.75
N GLU A 438 -40.60 40.00 16.80
CA GLU A 438 -41.66 40.33 15.83
C GLU A 438 -42.10 39.13 14.95
N ARG A 439 -43.21 39.30 14.22
CA ARG A 439 -43.67 38.32 13.23
C ARG A 439 -42.71 38.28 12.04
N ARG A 440 -42.53 37.11 11.41
CA ARG A 440 -41.74 36.92 10.17
C ARG A 440 -40.25 37.28 10.27
N ILE A 441 -39.67 37.13 11.46
CA ILE A 441 -38.22 37.21 11.67
C ILE A 441 -37.52 35.85 11.48
N GLY A 442 -38.23 34.76 11.18
CA GLY A 442 -37.62 33.43 10.95
C GLY A 442 -37.48 32.55 12.20
N LYS A 443 -38.36 32.72 13.19
CA LYS A 443 -38.37 31.90 14.42
C LYS A 443 -38.64 30.41 14.14
N THR A 444 -39.69 30.13 13.38
CA THR A 444 -40.03 28.76 12.94
C THR A 444 -38.86 28.13 12.19
N SER A 445 -38.24 28.86 11.26
CA SER A 445 -37.00 28.42 10.58
C SER A 445 -35.89 28.08 11.57
N LEU A 446 -35.64 28.93 12.58
CA LEU A 446 -34.64 28.66 13.62
C LEU A 446 -34.96 27.38 14.41
N LEU A 447 -36.23 27.10 14.72
CA LEU A 447 -36.62 25.85 15.40
C LEU A 447 -36.40 24.61 14.52
N HIS A 448 -36.73 24.66 13.22
CA HIS A 448 -36.44 23.55 12.31
C HIS A 448 -34.95 23.29 12.19
N GLN A 449 -34.14 24.36 12.11
CA GLN A 449 -32.69 24.24 12.07
C GLN A 449 -32.12 23.69 13.38
N LEU A 450 -32.65 24.14 14.51
CA LEU A 450 -32.29 23.61 15.82
C LEU A 450 -32.61 22.12 15.92
N ALA A 451 -33.79 21.68 15.46
CA ALA A 451 -34.15 20.27 15.40
C ALA A 451 -33.18 19.46 14.53
N HIS A 452 -32.83 19.98 13.35
CA HIS A 452 -31.87 19.33 12.46
C HIS A 452 -30.49 19.16 13.12
N HIS A 453 -29.97 20.22 13.75
CA HIS A 453 -28.67 20.18 14.42
C HIS A 453 -28.69 19.26 15.63
N LEU A 454 -29.72 19.31 16.47
CA LEU A 454 -29.85 18.44 17.65
C LEU A 454 -29.83 16.94 17.29
N ARG A 455 -30.40 16.55 16.13
CA ARG A 455 -30.34 15.15 15.64
C ARG A 455 -28.94 14.72 15.18
N GLN A 456 -28.11 15.66 14.73
CA GLN A 456 -26.78 15.37 14.18
C GLN A 456 -25.64 15.55 15.19
N ILE A 457 -25.87 16.30 16.27
CA ILE A 457 -24.85 16.56 17.29
C ILE A 457 -24.44 15.25 17.97
N ARG A 458 -23.12 14.96 17.90
CA ARG A 458 -22.49 13.88 18.65
C ARG A 458 -21.98 14.42 19.98
N ASP A 459 -22.85 14.44 20.97
CA ASP A 459 -22.53 14.86 22.34
C ASP A 459 -22.00 13.66 23.15
N ALA A 460 -20.98 13.89 23.99
CA ALA A 460 -20.30 12.85 24.76
C ALA A 460 -21.21 12.25 25.85
N GLU A 461 -22.12 13.05 26.41
CA GLU A 461 -22.90 12.68 27.59
C GLU A 461 -24.35 12.33 27.25
N HIS A 462 -24.96 12.98 26.26
CA HIS A 462 -26.40 12.83 25.99
C HIS A 462 -26.72 12.67 24.51
N ARG A 463 -27.83 12.01 24.19
CA ARG A 463 -28.45 12.02 22.86
C ARG A 463 -29.65 12.96 22.88
N TYR A 464 -29.81 13.85 21.90
CA TYR A 464 -30.95 14.77 21.86
C TYR A 464 -32.05 14.26 20.93
N LEU A 465 -33.31 14.34 21.38
CA LEU A 465 -34.50 14.03 20.58
C LEU A 465 -35.39 15.28 20.46
N PRO A 466 -35.30 16.05 19.36
CA PRO A 466 -36.10 17.24 19.17
C PRO A 466 -37.51 16.89 18.65
N VAL A 467 -38.53 17.42 19.33
CA VAL A 467 -39.95 17.30 18.97
C VAL A 467 -40.50 18.69 18.68
N PHE A 468 -40.96 18.90 17.46
CA PHE A 468 -41.54 20.17 17.03
C PHE A 468 -43.05 20.16 17.24
N VAL A 469 -43.58 21.21 17.89
CA VAL A 469 -45.01 21.35 18.17
C VAL A 469 -45.43 22.80 17.92
N SER A 470 -46.39 23.00 17.02
CA SER A 470 -47.01 24.31 16.80
C SER A 470 -48.31 24.41 17.58
N LEU A 471 -48.45 25.47 18.38
CA LEU A 471 -49.68 25.71 19.14
C LEU A 471 -50.79 26.39 18.31
N GLN A 472 -50.50 26.80 17.06
CA GLN A 472 -51.50 27.35 16.14
C GLN A 472 -52.59 26.33 15.77
N ILE A 473 -52.20 25.06 15.70
CA ILE A 473 -53.03 23.93 15.25
C ILE A 473 -53.66 23.20 16.45
N ALA A 474 -53.32 23.57 17.69
CA ALA A 474 -53.84 22.94 18.90
C ALA A 474 -55.27 23.46 19.18
N PRO A 475 -56.33 22.67 18.90
CA PRO A 475 -57.70 23.09 19.13
C PRO A 475 -58.05 22.76 20.59
N SER A 476 -58.32 23.80 21.38
CA SER A 476 -58.76 23.80 22.78
C SER A 476 -57.78 23.29 23.85
N GLU A 477 -57.81 23.96 25.01
CA GLU A 477 -57.02 23.62 26.22
C GLU A 477 -57.20 22.15 26.64
N ASP A 478 -58.41 21.61 26.47
CA ASP A 478 -58.78 20.24 26.86
C ASP A 478 -57.99 19.14 26.14
N ARG A 479 -57.35 19.45 25.01
CA ARG A 479 -56.57 18.48 24.21
C ARG A 479 -55.09 18.80 24.13
N PHE A 480 -54.62 19.79 24.89
CA PHE A 480 -53.23 20.24 24.86
C PHE A 480 -52.24 19.10 25.17
N PHE A 481 -52.38 18.44 26.33
CA PHE A 481 -51.47 17.36 26.74
C PHE A 481 -51.52 16.14 25.82
N TYR A 482 -52.70 15.83 25.25
CA TYR A 482 -52.86 14.77 24.27
C TYR A 482 -52.07 15.07 22.99
N ASN A 483 -52.24 16.27 22.42
CA ASN A 483 -51.54 16.66 21.19
C ASN A 483 -50.03 16.70 21.40
N LEU A 484 -49.58 17.25 22.53
CA LEU A 484 -48.17 17.29 22.90
C LEU A 484 -47.59 15.87 23.02
N MET A 485 -48.25 14.97 23.76
CA MET A 485 -47.78 13.59 23.88
C MET A 485 -47.81 12.85 22.55
N ARG A 486 -48.82 13.08 21.70
CA ARG A 486 -48.93 12.46 20.38
C ARG A 486 -47.74 12.80 19.49
N GLU A 487 -47.31 14.07 19.46
CA GLU A 487 -46.11 14.46 18.70
C GLU A 487 -44.82 13.85 19.27
N VAL A 488 -44.72 13.74 20.59
CA VAL A 488 -43.61 13.04 21.26
C VAL A 488 -43.60 11.55 20.90
N ALA A 489 -44.74 10.86 21.01
CA ALA A 489 -44.88 9.45 20.69
C ALA A 489 -44.58 9.15 19.21
N ASN A 490 -45.11 9.97 18.30
CA ASN A 490 -44.85 9.84 16.87
C ASN A 490 -43.35 10.00 16.53
N THR A 491 -42.68 10.93 17.20
CA THR A 491 -41.24 11.13 17.02
C THR A 491 -40.44 9.97 17.62
N ALA A 492 -40.78 9.51 18.83
CA ALA A 492 -40.10 8.40 19.48
C ALA A 492 -40.30 7.05 18.74
N ARG A 493 -41.48 6.81 18.16
CA ARG A 493 -41.76 5.62 17.34
C ARG A 493 -40.87 5.50 16.12
N LYS A 494 -40.56 6.62 15.46
CA LYS A 494 -39.59 6.65 14.35
C LYS A 494 -38.19 6.21 14.81
N GLU A 495 -37.84 6.49 16.05
CA GLU A 495 -36.53 6.20 16.63
C GLU A 495 -36.40 4.84 17.33
N VAL A 496 -37.49 4.19 17.75
CA VAL A 496 -37.43 2.92 18.52
C VAL A 496 -38.21 1.78 17.82
N GLY A 497 -38.99 2.10 16.80
CA GLY A 497 -39.92 1.18 16.13
C GLY A 497 -41.31 1.22 16.78
N ALA A 498 -42.36 1.08 15.95
CA ALA A 498 -43.75 1.18 16.40
C ALA A 498 -44.13 0.11 17.44
N ASP A 499 -43.57 -1.10 17.31
CA ASP A 499 -43.93 -2.26 18.14
C ASP A 499 -43.53 -2.08 19.62
N ARG A 500 -42.41 -1.38 19.88
CA ARG A 500 -41.88 -1.13 21.23
C ARG A 500 -42.61 -0.03 21.99
N LEU A 501 -43.34 0.82 21.28
CA LEU A 501 -44.17 1.89 21.84
C LEU A 501 -45.63 1.64 21.45
N SER A 502 -46.10 0.43 21.71
CA SER A 502 -47.50 0.03 21.56
C SER A 502 -48.24 0.22 22.88
N ASN A 503 -49.54 0.55 22.80
CA ASN A 503 -50.44 0.72 23.96
C ASN A 503 -50.15 1.93 24.86
N LEU A 504 -49.66 3.04 24.30
CA LEU A 504 -49.61 4.29 25.05
C LEU A 504 -51.04 4.80 25.29
N ARG A 505 -51.29 5.46 26.42
CA ARG A 505 -52.63 5.99 26.71
C ARG A 505 -53.06 7.05 25.69
N CYS A 506 -52.10 7.68 25.02
CA CYS A 506 -52.32 8.62 23.91
C CYS A 506 -52.70 7.97 22.56
N ASP A 507 -52.71 6.63 22.43
CA ASP A 507 -53.06 5.95 21.16
C ASP A 507 -54.56 5.95 20.85
N GLU A 508 -55.39 6.05 21.88
CA GLU A 508 -56.82 6.26 21.73
C GLU A 508 -57.15 7.72 22.05
N PRO A 509 -57.80 8.48 21.14
CA PRO A 509 -58.22 9.84 21.41
C PRO A 509 -59.33 9.84 22.48
N ARG A 510 -58.96 9.98 23.76
CA ARG A 510 -59.87 10.07 24.89
C ARG A 510 -60.16 11.53 25.26
N ALA A 511 -61.42 11.85 25.56
CA ALA A 511 -61.76 13.11 26.22
C ALA A 511 -61.26 13.03 27.67
N GLY A 512 -60.43 14.00 28.10
CA GLY A 512 -59.88 14.04 29.46
C GLY A 512 -58.48 13.47 29.65
N TYR A 513 -57.65 13.40 28.60
CA TYR A 513 -56.22 13.05 28.75
C TYR A 513 -55.50 14.09 29.61
N SER A 514 -55.15 13.71 30.83
CA SER A 514 -54.63 14.64 31.85
C SER A 514 -53.10 14.78 31.79
N SER A 515 -52.57 15.77 32.52
CA SER A 515 -51.11 15.90 32.73
C SER A 515 -50.50 14.68 33.44
N LEU A 516 -51.28 13.97 34.28
CA LEU A 516 -50.84 12.73 34.92
C LEU A 516 -50.72 11.59 33.92
N ASP A 517 -51.67 11.46 33.00
CA ASP A 517 -51.62 10.47 31.92
C ASP A 517 -50.42 10.71 31.00
N MET A 518 -50.16 11.99 30.67
CA MET A 518 -48.95 12.39 29.97
C MET A 518 -47.69 11.97 30.72
N ALA A 519 -47.62 12.17 32.04
CA ALA A 519 -46.45 11.80 32.81
C ALA A 519 -46.14 10.28 32.72
N TYR A 520 -47.17 9.42 32.73
CA TYR A 520 -47.00 7.97 32.59
C TYR A 520 -46.53 7.58 31.18
N ASP A 521 -47.15 8.12 30.14
CA ASP A 521 -46.77 7.82 28.76
C ASP A 521 -45.36 8.33 28.44
N LEU A 522 -44.98 9.47 29.01
CA LEU A 522 -43.66 10.09 28.84
C LEU A 522 -42.57 9.28 29.54
N ASP A 523 -42.82 8.78 30.76
CA ASP A 523 -41.88 7.90 31.47
C ASP A 523 -41.65 6.59 30.69
N THR A 524 -42.74 6.00 30.17
CA THR A 524 -42.69 4.82 29.30
C THR A 524 -41.88 5.10 28.04
N THR A 525 -42.14 6.24 27.39
CA THR A 525 -41.46 6.65 26.15
C THR A 525 -39.97 6.90 26.35
N LEU A 526 -39.61 7.62 27.42
CA LEU A 526 -38.23 7.91 27.78
C LEU A 526 -37.46 6.62 28.14
N SER A 527 -38.08 5.70 28.88
CA SER A 527 -37.48 4.41 29.21
C SER A 527 -37.23 3.55 27.96
N ALA A 528 -38.19 3.52 27.02
CA ALA A 528 -38.01 2.80 25.75
C ALA A 528 -36.86 3.39 24.91
N LEU A 529 -36.68 4.71 24.92
CA LEU A 529 -35.59 5.39 24.21
C LEU A 529 -34.20 5.06 24.77
N GLU A 530 -34.09 4.80 26.07
CA GLU A 530 -32.82 4.43 26.73
C GLU A 530 -32.35 3.02 26.39
N THR A 531 -33.28 2.06 26.25
CA THR A 531 -32.93 0.65 25.93
C THR A 531 -32.25 0.44 24.57
N ARG A 532 -32.23 1.45 23.68
CA ARG A 532 -31.64 1.38 22.33
C ARG A 532 -30.25 2.04 22.23
N GLY A 533 -29.81 2.82 23.22
CA GLY A 533 -28.61 3.65 23.08
C GLY A 533 -27.65 3.60 24.26
N ASP A 534 -26.36 3.76 23.99
CA ASP A 534 -25.29 3.81 25.01
C ASP A 534 -25.34 5.06 25.91
N LYS A 535 -26.22 6.03 25.63
CA LYS A 535 -26.30 7.33 26.30
C LYS A 535 -27.73 7.70 26.67
N PRO A 536 -27.94 8.39 27.80
CA PRO A 536 -29.26 8.91 28.18
C PRO A 536 -29.80 9.88 27.12
N THR A 537 -31.07 9.72 26.76
CA THR A 537 -31.74 10.57 25.76
C THR A 537 -32.39 11.77 26.44
N ARG A 538 -32.06 12.98 25.99
CA ARG A 538 -32.72 14.25 26.37
C ARG A 538 -33.77 14.62 25.32
N LEU A 539 -35.03 14.67 25.73
CA LEU A 539 -36.14 15.15 24.90
C LEU A 539 -36.10 16.68 24.86
N VAL A 540 -36.11 17.28 23.67
CA VAL A 540 -36.14 18.74 23.49
C VAL A 540 -37.47 19.11 22.85
N LEU A 541 -38.37 19.73 23.62
CA LEU A 541 -39.66 20.22 23.14
C LEU A 541 -39.44 21.60 22.50
N LEU A 542 -39.69 21.70 21.19
CA LEU A 542 -39.62 22.92 20.42
C LEU A 542 -41.05 23.43 20.19
N LEU A 543 -41.52 24.33 21.06
CA LEU A 543 -42.85 24.91 20.97
C LEU A 543 -42.82 26.20 20.14
N ASP A 544 -43.56 26.22 19.04
CA ASP A 544 -43.79 27.42 18.24
C ASP A 544 -45.15 28.07 18.52
N GLU A 545 -45.23 29.38 18.31
CA GLU A 545 -46.40 30.21 18.62
C GLU A 545 -46.88 30.10 20.07
N ALA A 546 -45.95 29.95 21.00
CA ALA A 546 -46.30 29.70 22.37
C ALA A 546 -46.72 30.97 23.15
N ASP A 547 -46.95 32.10 22.47
CA ASP A 547 -47.80 33.18 22.97
C ASP A 547 -49.27 32.76 23.15
N GLN A 548 -49.73 31.69 22.47
CA GLN A 548 -51.02 31.06 22.76
C GLN A 548 -51.12 30.54 24.20
N MET A 549 -50.00 30.22 24.86
CA MET A 549 -50.02 29.81 26.27
C MET A 549 -50.51 30.93 27.20
N ASN A 550 -50.44 32.20 26.79
CA ASN A 550 -50.90 33.32 27.61
C ASN A 550 -52.43 33.29 27.83
N SER A 551 -53.20 32.68 26.92
CA SER A 551 -54.66 32.57 27.05
C SER A 551 -55.12 31.33 27.81
N TYR A 552 -54.19 30.41 28.14
CA TYR A 552 -54.52 29.15 28.81
C TYR A 552 -54.66 29.34 30.32
N ASP A 553 -55.53 28.55 30.96
CA ASP A 553 -55.72 28.61 32.42
C ASP A 553 -54.41 28.36 33.21
N PRO A 554 -54.14 29.10 34.31
CA PRO A 554 -52.94 28.93 35.13
C PRO A 554 -52.71 27.50 35.63
N HIS A 555 -53.77 26.71 35.83
CA HIS A 555 -53.66 25.29 36.20
C HIS A 555 -53.00 24.47 35.08
N THR A 556 -53.38 24.70 33.83
CA THR A 556 -52.79 24.02 32.66
C THR A 556 -51.32 24.40 32.49
N GLN A 557 -50.98 25.69 32.67
CA GLN A 557 -49.60 26.16 32.65
C GLN A 557 -48.76 25.56 33.78
N GLY A 558 -49.31 25.52 35.01
CA GLY A 558 -48.68 24.92 36.18
C GLY A 558 -48.47 23.41 36.03
N ALA A 559 -49.42 22.71 35.42
CA ALA A 559 -49.31 21.29 35.12
C ALA A 559 -48.20 20.97 34.11
N LEU A 560 -48.03 21.80 33.07
CA LEU A 560 -46.92 21.66 32.12
C LEU A 560 -45.56 21.92 32.80
N ARG A 561 -45.46 22.94 33.67
CA ARG A 561 -44.26 23.11 34.49
C ARG A 561 -44.00 21.91 35.39
N GLY A 562 -45.05 21.40 36.05
CA GLY A 562 -44.94 20.23 36.93
C GLY A 562 -44.35 19.03 36.20
N LEU A 563 -44.74 18.82 34.94
CA LEU A 563 -44.14 17.81 34.06
C LEU A 563 -42.65 18.06 33.80
N LEU A 564 -42.26 19.29 33.44
CA LEU A 564 -40.85 19.62 33.21
C LEU A 564 -39.99 19.41 34.47
N MET A 565 -40.53 19.75 35.64
CA MET A 565 -39.84 19.58 36.93
C MET A 565 -39.79 18.12 37.40
N ARG A 566 -40.75 17.28 36.99
CA ARG A 566 -40.77 15.85 37.28
C ARG A 566 -39.67 15.09 36.52
N PHE A 567 -39.25 15.60 35.36
CA PHE A 567 -38.20 15.01 34.53
C PHE A 567 -37.03 15.98 34.33
N PRO A 568 -36.36 16.42 35.43
CA PRO A 568 -35.33 17.44 35.37
C PRO A 568 -34.15 16.94 34.52
N ARG A 569 -33.63 17.81 33.65
CA ARG A 569 -32.51 17.52 32.74
C ARG A 569 -32.74 16.40 31.72
N ARG A 570 -33.87 15.69 31.74
CA ARG A 570 -34.32 14.75 30.71
C ARG A 570 -35.22 15.42 29.67
N ILE A 571 -35.96 16.46 30.08
CA ILE A 571 -36.80 17.24 29.18
C ILE A 571 -36.34 18.70 29.19
N LEU A 572 -36.02 19.21 28.01
CA LEU A 572 -35.68 20.61 27.77
C LEU A 572 -36.78 21.26 26.95
N LEU A 573 -36.99 22.56 27.18
CA LEU A 573 -38.04 23.33 26.52
C LEU A 573 -37.40 24.51 25.80
N VAL A 574 -37.70 24.63 24.50
CA VAL A 574 -37.44 25.82 23.69
C VAL A 574 -38.78 26.42 23.32
N TRP A 575 -39.03 27.62 23.82
CA TRP A 575 -40.28 28.33 23.66
C TRP A 575 -40.10 29.44 22.63
N SER A 576 -40.87 29.46 21.54
CA SER A 576 -40.87 30.51 20.51
C SER A 576 -42.21 31.24 20.46
N GLY A 577 -42.23 32.58 20.42
CA GLY A 577 -43.49 33.35 20.33
C GLY A 577 -43.33 34.82 19.94
N ARG A 578 -44.45 35.52 19.71
CA ARG A 578 -44.44 36.97 19.40
C ARG A 578 -44.37 37.83 20.67
N ALA A 579 -45.42 37.76 21.49
CA ALA A 579 -45.59 38.57 22.70
C ALA A 579 -45.82 37.64 23.90
N ILE A 580 -44.80 36.86 24.25
CA ILE A 580 -44.88 35.95 25.41
C ILE A 580 -44.99 36.79 26.67
N ASN A 581 -45.95 36.47 27.54
CA ASN A 581 -46.08 37.13 28.84
C ASN A 581 -44.90 36.73 29.74
N ARG A 582 -44.10 37.71 30.19
CA ARG A 582 -42.82 37.49 30.90
C ARG A 582 -42.97 37.51 32.42
N ASP A 583 -44.16 37.20 32.90
CA ASP A 583 -44.48 37.16 34.33
C ASP A 583 -43.69 36.09 35.09
N TRP A 584 -42.89 35.24 34.44
CA TRP A 584 -41.93 34.31 35.09
C TRP A 584 -40.86 34.96 35.97
N ARG A 585 -40.85 36.29 36.09
CA ARG A 585 -40.05 37.05 37.07
C ARG A 585 -40.80 37.28 38.38
N LEU A 586 -42.12 37.12 38.38
CA LEU A 586 -42.98 37.19 39.55
C LEU A 586 -43.02 35.82 40.23
N ASP A 587 -42.91 35.81 41.55
CA ASP A 587 -43.03 34.62 42.39
C ASP A 587 -44.39 33.92 42.28
N THR A 588 -45.43 34.67 41.92
CA THR A 588 -46.79 34.19 41.67
C THR A 588 -46.97 33.50 40.31
N SER A 589 -46.00 33.61 39.39
CA SER A 589 -46.15 33.04 38.06
C SER A 589 -45.93 31.52 38.06
N PRO A 590 -46.76 30.77 37.32
CA PRO A 590 -46.52 29.37 37.04
C PRO A 590 -45.15 29.11 36.42
N TRP A 591 -44.46 30.11 35.86
CA TRP A 591 -43.20 29.94 35.14
C TRP A 591 -41.97 30.44 35.93
N TYR A 592 -42.14 30.83 37.20
CA TYR A 592 -41.08 31.47 38.01
C TYR A 592 -39.72 30.77 37.92
N ASN A 593 -38.67 31.51 37.54
CA ASN A 593 -37.28 31.02 37.40
C ASN A 593 -37.02 29.90 36.37
N LEU A 594 -37.94 29.59 35.45
CA LEU A 594 -37.73 28.52 34.46
C LEU A 594 -36.83 28.95 33.29
N PHE A 595 -37.08 30.14 32.72
CA PHE A 595 -36.35 30.66 31.55
C PHE A 595 -35.23 31.61 31.97
N LYS A 596 -34.10 31.04 32.41
CA LYS A 596 -32.89 31.83 32.71
C LYS A 596 -32.17 32.34 31.46
N HIS A 597 -32.44 31.73 30.29
CA HIS A 597 -31.90 32.14 29.00
C HIS A 597 -33.02 32.64 28.08
N GLU A 598 -33.10 33.97 27.97
CA GLU A 598 -34.02 34.70 27.10
C GLU A 598 -33.25 35.22 25.88
N ILE A 599 -33.72 34.89 24.67
CA ILE A 599 -33.12 35.32 23.41
C ILE A 599 -34.15 36.14 22.63
N ARG A 600 -33.88 37.43 22.49
CA ARG A 600 -34.64 38.30 21.60
C ARG A 600 -34.10 38.14 20.18
N LEU A 601 -34.98 37.76 19.26
CA LEU A 601 -34.69 37.74 17.84
C LEU A 601 -35.09 39.09 17.24
N ASP A 602 -34.08 39.83 16.79
CA ASP A 602 -34.25 41.08 16.06
C ASP A 602 -34.00 40.89 14.55
N ALA A 603 -34.03 41.97 13.77
CA ALA A 603 -33.57 41.97 12.38
C ALA A 603 -32.07 41.64 12.32
N PHE A 604 -31.55 41.26 11.14
CA PHE A 604 -30.13 40.89 11.06
C PHE A 604 -29.22 42.06 11.49
N PRO A 605 -28.26 41.81 12.41
CA PRO A 605 -27.31 42.82 12.89
C PRO A 605 -26.41 43.37 11.77
N LYS A 606 -25.79 44.54 11.99
CA LYS A 606 -24.86 45.17 11.01
C LYS A 606 -23.65 44.30 10.74
N GLU A 607 -23.22 43.58 11.75
CA GLU A 607 -22.01 42.81 11.83
C GLU A 607 -22.07 41.51 11.01
N GLU A 608 -23.28 41.04 10.65
CA GLU A 608 -23.52 39.82 9.88
C GLU A 608 -23.75 40.06 8.37
N GLU A 609 -23.35 41.23 7.84
CA GLU A 609 -23.63 41.63 6.44
C GLU A 609 -23.19 40.59 5.40
N ASP A 610 -22.06 39.91 5.63
CA ASP A 610 -21.56 38.85 4.74
C ASP A 610 -22.49 37.63 4.69
N GLU A 611 -23.16 37.28 5.79
CA GLU A 611 -24.14 36.19 5.80
C GLU A 611 -25.45 36.62 5.12
N ILE A 612 -25.83 37.91 5.24
CA ILE A 612 -26.99 38.45 4.52
C ILE A 612 -26.73 38.48 3.01
N ARG A 613 -25.51 38.80 2.59
CA ARG A 613 -25.09 38.72 1.17
C ARG A 613 -25.23 37.31 0.63
N ARG A 614 -24.95 36.28 1.44
CA ARG A 614 -25.20 34.87 1.06
C ARG A 614 -26.68 34.57 0.90
N LEU A 615 -27.55 35.08 1.79
CA LEU A 615 -29.01 34.94 1.65
C LEU A 615 -29.51 35.51 0.32
N ILE A 616 -28.91 36.58 -0.17
CA ILE A 616 -29.26 37.22 -1.44
C ILE A 616 -28.66 36.46 -2.62
N ARG A 617 -27.38 36.10 -2.58
CA ARG A 617 -26.65 35.59 -3.76
C ARG A 617 -26.67 34.07 -3.95
N GLU A 618 -26.67 33.28 -2.88
CA GLU A 618 -26.61 31.80 -3.00
C GLU A 618 -27.81 31.20 -3.74
N PRO A 619 -29.06 31.63 -3.52
CA PRO A 619 -30.22 31.05 -4.23
C PRO A 619 -30.17 31.17 -5.75
N VAL A 620 -29.46 32.17 -6.28
CA VAL A 620 -29.33 32.42 -7.73
C VAL A 620 -27.91 32.18 -8.25
N ARG A 621 -27.01 31.61 -7.44
CA ARG A 621 -25.60 31.45 -7.75
C ARG A 621 -25.39 30.65 -9.05
N GLY A 622 -24.67 31.26 -10.00
CA GLY A 622 -24.41 30.69 -11.33
C GLY A 622 -25.58 30.80 -12.32
N LEU A 623 -26.69 31.45 -11.93
CA LEU A 623 -27.87 31.72 -12.75
C LEU A 623 -28.01 33.23 -13.01
N LEU A 624 -28.02 34.03 -11.96
CA LEU A 624 -28.02 35.50 -12.00
C LEU A 624 -26.95 36.07 -11.05
N ASP A 625 -26.50 37.28 -11.35
CA ASP A 625 -25.59 38.05 -10.51
C ASP A 625 -26.29 39.32 -9.98
N TYR A 626 -25.88 39.82 -8.83
CA TYR A 626 -26.42 41.05 -8.24
C TYR A 626 -25.36 42.13 -8.26
N ASP A 627 -25.70 43.33 -8.71
CA ASP A 627 -24.82 44.48 -8.53
C ASP A 627 -24.66 44.80 -7.04
N ASP A 628 -23.45 45.22 -6.63
CA ASP A 628 -23.16 45.54 -5.22
C ASP A 628 -24.07 46.66 -4.69
N GLU A 629 -24.40 47.64 -5.54
CA GLU A 629 -25.35 48.71 -5.24
C GLU A 629 -26.79 48.19 -5.06
N ALA A 630 -27.20 47.20 -5.86
CA ALA A 630 -28.52 46.58 -5.73
C ALA A 630 -28.65 45.82 -4.41
N VAL A 631 -27.59 45.13 -3.98
CA VAL A 631 -27.53 44.47 -2.66
C VAL A 631 -27.65 45.48 -1.53
N ALA A 632 -26.91 46.59 -1.59
CA ALA A 632 -26.98 47.66 -0.59
C ALA A 632 -28.40 48.24 -0.48
N GLN A 633 -29.10 48.41 -1.61
CA GLN A 633 -30.46 48.93 -1.64
C GLN A 633 -31.50 47.93 -1.11
N ILE A 634 -31.34 46.62 -1.37
CA ILE A 634 -32.17 45.57 -0.76
C ILE A 634 -32.05 45.61 0.77
N LEU A 635 -30.85 45.81 1.30
CA LEU A 635 -30.61 45.91 2.75
C LEU A 635 -31.29 47.16 3.36
N ALA A 636 -31.28 48.28 2.65
CA ALA A 636 -31.93 49.51 3.09
C ALA A 636 -33.47 49.37 3.13
N TYR A 637 -34.09 48.87 2.05
CA TYR A 637 -35.56 48.76 1.95
C TYR A 637 -36.16 47.64 2.81
N SER A 638 -35.42 46.57 3.05
CA SER A 638 -35.92 45.43 3.82
C SER A 638 -35.90 45.62 5.34
N GLY A 639 -35.27 46.69 5.84
CA GLY A 639 -34.96 46.84 7.27
C GLY A 639 -34.21 45.63 7.84
N ARG A 640 -33.51 44.88 6.97
CA ARG A 640 -32.77 43.65 7.27
C ARG A 640 -33.59 42.52 7.87
N LYS A 641 -34.90 42.50 7.60
CA LYS A 641 -35.77 41.38 8.01
C LYS A 641 -35.68 40.26 6.96
N PRO A 642 -35.41 38.99 7.34
CA PRO A 642 -35.19 37.89 6.39
C PRO A 642 -36.32 37.74 5.36
N HIS A 643 -37.58 37.79 5.80
CA HIS A 643 -38.72 37.67 4.89
C HIS A 643 -38.82 38.83 3.90
N ALA A 644 -38.48 40.05 4.32
CA ALA A 644 -38.55 41.25 3.48
C ALA A 644 -37.43 41.22 2.43
N ILE A 645 -36.23 40.77 2.83
CA ILE A 645 -35.12 40.51 1.90
C ILE A 645 -35.54 39.49 0.84
N GLN A 646 -36.06 38.33 1.25
CA GLN A 646 -36.47 37.26 0.33
C GLN A 646 -37.60 37.68 -0.61
N ARG A 647 -38.58 38.45 -0.11
CA ARG A 647 -39.70 38.98 -0.90
C ARG A 647 -39.21 40.00 -1.94
N LEU A 648 -38.33 40.94 -1.54
CA LEU A 648 -37.71 41.90 -2.45
C LEU A 648 -36.83 41.20 -3.49
N CYS A 649 -36.04 40.20 -3.09
CA CYS A 649 -35.19 39.46 -4.02
C CYS A 649 -36.00 38.65 -5.03
N SER A 650 -37.08 37.98 -4.62
CA SER A 650 -38.00 37.28 -5.54
C SER A 650 -38.62 38.26 -6.55
N ALA A 651 -39.09 39.43 -6.09
CA ALA A 651 -39.63 40.44 -6.98
C ALA A 651 -38.57 41.03 -7.94
N ALA A 652 -37.37 41.33 -7.46
CA ALA A 652 -36.28 41.86 -8.28
C ALA A 652 -35.76 40.85 -9.33
N VAL A 653 -35.67 39.56 -8.98
CA VAL A 653 -35.32 38.49 -9.93
C VAL A 653 -36.37 38.34 -11.02
N ARG A 654 -37.66 38.45 -10.66
CA ARG A 654 -38.75 38.43 -11.66
C ARG A 654 -38.64 39.61 -12.64
N GLN A 655 -38.29 40.81 -12.17
CA GLN A 655 -38.04 41.97 -13.04
C GLN A 655 -36.84 41.75 -13.97
N ALA A 656 -35.71 41.28 -13.43
CA ALA A 656 -34.51 41.00 -14.24
C ALA A 656 -34.77 39.91 -15.30
N LEU A 657 -35.50 38.84 -14.95
CA LEU A 657 -35.87 37.78 -15.87
C LEU A 657 -36.87 38.24 -16.94
N ALA A 658 -37.82 39.10 -16.59
CA ALA A 658 -38.78 39.68 -17.54
C ALA A 658 -38.08 40.56 -18.59
N ALA A 659 -36.98 41.22 -18.20
CA ALA A 659 -36.13 41.98 -19.10
C ALA A 659 -35.03 41.14 -19.80
N GLU A 660 -35.09 39.81 -19.70
CA GLU A 660 -34.11 38.85 -20.23
C GLU A 660 -32.65 39.07 -19.78
N ARG A 661 -32.46 39.74 -18.65
CA ARG A 661 -31.13 40.04 -18.09
C ARG A 661 -30.68 38.95 -17.12
N THR A 662 -29.37 38.71 -17.07
CA THR A 662 -28.72 37.79 -16.11
C THR A 662 -28.13 38.52 -14.91
N ARG A 663 -28.36 39.83 -14.80
CA ARG A 663 -27.85 40.69 -13.73
C ARG A 663 -28.98 41.54 -13.17
N VAL A 664 -29.15 41.51 -11.86
CA VAL A 664 -30.14 42.28 -11.12
C VAL A 664 -29.54 43.64 -10.76
N THR A 665 -30.16 44.69 -11.28
CA THR A 665 -29.70 46.07 -11.14
C THR A 665 -30.45 46.79 -10.01
N VAL A 666 -29.95 47.97 -9.66
CA VAL A 666 -30.56 48.91 -8.71
C VAL A 666 -32.00 49.26 -9.11
N GLU A 667 -32.25 49.48 -10.41
CA GLU A 667 -33.58 49.82 -10.94
C GLU A 667 -34.60 48.69 -10.71
N ASP A 668 -34.18 47.43 -10.88
CA ASP A 668 -35.03 46.25 -10.66
C ASP A 668 -35.48 46.16 -9.19
N VAL A 669 -34.58 46.50 -8.26
CA VAL A 669 -34.86 46.52 -6.82
C VAL A 669 -35.82 47.67 -6.45
N GLN A 670 -35.64 48.86 -7.04
CA GLN A 670 -36.52 50.00 -6.82
C GLN A 670 -37.94 49.77 -7.35
N GLN A 671 -38.05 49.16 -8.53
CA GLN A 671 -39.35 48.78 -9.10
C GLN A 671 -40.01 47.67 -8.28
N ALA A 672 -39.26 46.66 -7.85
CA ALA A 672 -39.75 45.64 -6.94
C ALA A 672 -40.26 46.24 -5.62
N HIS A 673 -39.54 47.19 -5.03
CA HIS A 673 -39.97 47.84 -3.80
C HIS A 673 -41.29 48.61 -3.97
N ARG A 674 -41.43 49.41 -5.04
CA ARG A 674 -42.66 50.16 -5.34
C ARG A 674 -43.89 49.24 -5.45
N LEU A 675 -43.78 48.17 -6.25
CA LEU A 675 -44.87 47.20 -6.43
C LEU A 675 -45.28 46.53 -5.12
N LEU A 676 -44.31 46.14 -4.29
CA LEU A 676 -44.61 45.51 -3.00
C LEU A 676 -45.24 46.50 -2.00
N THR A 677 -44.84 47.78 -2.03
CA THR A 677 -45.45 48.83 -1.20
C THR A 677 -46.90 49.10 -1.63
N GLU A 678 -47.17 49.17 -2.93
CA GLU A 678 -48.53 49.31 -3.47
C GLU A 678 -49.42 48.11 -3.05
N GLU A 679 -48.93 46.87 -3.17
CA GLU A 679 -49.63 45.67 -2.70
C GLU A 679 -49.93 45.70 -1.19
N ASP A 680 -48.97 46.12 -0.36
CA ASP A 680 -49.13 46.19 1.09
C ASP A 680 -50.14 47.28 1.48
N THR A 681 -50.15 48.43 0.78
CA THR A 681 -51.15 49.49 1.00
C THR A 681 -52.56 49.09 0.57
N ALA A 682 -52.69 48.32 -0.53
CA ALA A 682 -53.96 47.79 -0.99
C ALA A 682 -54.53 46.74 -0.01
N ARG A 683 -53.68 45.84 0.52
CA ARG A 683 -54.09 44.87 1.56
C ARG A 683 -54.50 45.53 2.87
N ALA A 684 -53.76 46.54 3.32
CA ALA A 684 -54.11 47.28 4.54
C ALA A 684 -55.47 47.99 4.41
N ALA A 685 -55.86 48.40 3.20
CA ALA A 685 -57.18 48.97 2.92
C ALA A 685 -58.32 47.92 2.90
N GLU A 686 -58.04 46.66 2.56
CA GLU A 686 -59.00 45.56 2.58
C GLU A 686 -59.20 44.92 3.98
N GLU A 687 -58.18 44.89 4.83
CA GLU A 687 -58.22 44.22 6.15
C GLU A 687 -58.71 45.08 7.32
N GLY A 688 -59.00 46.38 7.12
CA GLY A 688 -59.67 47.22 8.12
C GLY A 688 -58.88 47.50 9.41
N GLU A 689 -57.54 47.44 9.38
CA GLU A 689 -56.69 47.90 10.50
C GLU A 689 -56.29 49.38 10.31
N PRO A 690 -56.21 50.20 11.39
CA PRO A 690 -55.77 51.58 11.27
C PRO A 690 -54.27 51.64 10.94
N ALA A 691 -53.95 52.44 9.92
CA ALA A 691 -52.59 52.64 9.42
C ALA A 691 -51.64 53.19 10.50
N VAL A 692 -50.86 52.30 11.10
CA VAL A 692 -49.67 52.65 11.86
C VAL A 692 -48.51 51.91 11.23
N TYR A 693 -48.01 52.39 10.09
CA TYR A 693 -46.62 52.23 9.60
C TYR A 693 -46.44 53.05 8.32
N ALA A 694 -46.60 54.37 8.40
CA ALA A 694 -45.95 55.28 7.47
C ALA A 694 -44.55 55.59 8.03
N VAL A 695 -43.60 54.68 7.81
CA VAL A 695 -42.18 54.99 8.02
C VAL A 695 -41.78 55.91 6.86
N ARG A 696 -41.67 57.20 7.15
CA ARG A 696 -41.07 58.18 6.23
C ARG A 696 -39.63 57.75 5.91
N SER A 697 -39.27 57.87 4.65
CA SER A 697 -37.93 57.58 4.12
C SER A 697 -36.86 58.46 4.80
N PRO A 698 -35.69 57.91 5.22
CA PRO A 698 -34.56 58.72 5.68
C PRO A 698 -33.94 59.64 4.61
N VAL A 699 -34.38 59.54 3.35
CA VAL A 699 -33.84 60.34 2.23
C VAL A 699 -34.54 61.69 2.08
N GLU A 700 -35.71 61.90 2.70
CA GLU A 700 -36.42 63.19 2.67
C GLU A 700 -36.12 64.09 3.87
N GLN A 701 -35.43 63.59 4.90
CA GLN A 701 -35.06 64.37 6.09
C GLN A 701 -33.76 65.18 5.96
N LEU A 702 -33.02 65.03 4.85
CA LEU A 702 -31.76 65.75 4.61
C LEU A 702 -31.92 66.99 3.70
N ALA A 703 -33.14 67.36 3.34
CA ALA A 703 -33.41 68.49 2.45
C ALA A 703 -34.01 69.75 3.14
N GLU A 704 -34.36 69.71 4.43
CA GLU A 704 -34.93 70.88 5.13
C GLU A 704 -34.03 71.50 6.22
N ASP A 705 -32.89 70.91 6.58
CA ASP A 705 -31.95 71.49 7.57
C ASP A 705 -30.87 72.42 6.94
N ARG A 706 -31.14 73.00 5.76
CA ARG A 706 -30.20 73.93 5.08
C ARG A 706 -30.72 75.34 4.79
N GLU A 707 -31.85 75.74 5.36
CA GLU A 707 -32.29 77.13 5.36
C GLU A 707 -32.57 77.62 6.78
N GLY A 708 -31.54 78.12 7.46
CA GLY A 708 -31.74 78.67 8.80
C GLY A 708 -30.47 78.97 9.59
N TYR A 709 -29.44 79.58 8.98
CA TYR A 709 -28.39 80.23 9.78
C TYR A 709 -27.77 81.41 9.02
N GLN A 710 -28.15 82.64 9.40
CA GLN A 710 -27.43 83.86 9.06
C GLN A 710 -26.20 83.98 9.97
N PRO A 711 -25.04 84.47 9.49
CA PRO A 711 -23.88 84.66 10.33
C PRO A 711 -23.94 86.03 11.02
N GLU A 712 -23.88 86.05 12.35
CA GLU A 712 -23.49 87.27 13.08
C GLU A 712 -21.96 87.40 13.10
N SER A 713 -21.51 88.61 12.79
CA SER A 713 -20.13 89.10 12.72
C SER A 713 -19.45 89.23 14.09
N PRO A 714 -18.10 89.30 14.15
CA PRO A 714 -17.31 89.18 15.38
C PRO A 714 -16.98 90.53 16.04
N GLN A 715 -16.94 90.56 17.38
CA GLN A 715 -16.16 91.51 18.21
C GLN A 715 -15.71 90.75 19.48
N ASP A 716 -14.43 90.41 19.61
CA ASP A 716 -13.30 91.18 20.17
C ASP A 716 -13.24 91.11 21.71
N ASP A 717 -12.12 90.56 22.20
CA ASP A 717 -11.32 90.93 23.39
C ASP A 717 -10.78 89.71 24.16
N GLY A 718 -9.44 89.59 24.19
CA GLY A 718 -8.69 88.71 25.10
C GLY A 718 -7.47 88.04 24.50
#